data_AF-A0A9X9WDG1-F1
#
_entry.id   AF-A0A9X9WDG1-F1
#
_cell.length_a   1.000
_cell.length_b   1.000
_cell.length_c   1.000
_cell.angle_alpha   90.00
_cell.angle_beta   90.00
_cell.angle_gamma   90.00
#
_symmetry.space_group_name_H-M   'P 1'
#
loop_
_entity.id
_entity.type
_entity.pdbx_description
1 polymer ?
#
loop_
_entity_poly.entity_id
_entity_poly.type
_entity_poly.pdbx_seq_one_letter_code
_entity_poly.pdbx_strand_id
1 'polypeptide(L)'
;MKLSNRGATHTIATTNFDLLLERAARALRVPLQRYALQDIPRPSLRPDFGGVLHLHGALDLQGIRDTDLVLTDRDFGEHYMRRRAIPDLIYDAARIFHIVLVGYSLADPPMRYLLNAVAADGQRFGDLKERFAFVGLKPPFDPVVLATWKERGITPLPYDVAKGHAALANVLESWAAISPFGKQTDPYRRIRRILQFPRSAASEASASLFGHLFRRSSDAAQIRIAAISREMLADPAWLDGMIEIVREGGARADREAHVTQLCHASLVGRFTDASMLQWVAQLPVERRTERTAIFEALRWNLDKTVPQPWLEAWRLISDALAARAGNTHREHEDYHLGQRVKQGVRSAELVADIARWVAPRLRIGWRDDELWRGKRLPGNPKSVDDLLSRWVTSGEALLDRSLSLRDVTEIPFLLSLCDALDAEVSRALHLGQEVGWTVDRGFIWLGGLDRVQLRSSNEDSDSADRYHKGIAPAVHLLMRVVERLVDLDPAAAVPVLSRWETRDDPVRMRMFAAAAVEPRLVDPDHVGRFLRSRTPDQTWDLSRFPEIAALRALRFGELSRADQTSICGVLILGPPRARLRRRGLSTSERRRLKIGAAIRELSRIEATGASLPPKAAAWLQREHLAFPEFMSTSVDAGFRTSFSSGWVPPNRDSTLDAVDDEELPGAVDERLRHGTGRWEGPERAVWDWLDVRDNATRLVRALISEASRVRYLGHAWEAVGRRHLPAQRDPADSDDQTDHYSDARALLDAISRLPDETLREAASGLCTWLENWARRLRGDAGLTTAIRRVWPHAVAGSGHSSDATDYEDEAGAEAKRIAHDSLNAPIGRLTGAFLLACPTIATQQDGTRTRPFEVDPGLRAILDLVAETQGRPGTIARYRCVADLPYLMSADEDWTELTLISRLESGAESDSLWHALAHSPIAQNVMARLALAMTRRAALGGLEMEARRSLVARVCIAVLGDFWKDRVVESLLPEVEQMLRTVPDDLRAYAAGAAESFVKDVTGLRSGGTAFSPEEVFDRAVEPFVRLVWPREKAVVTPAVSEAFASLPAVCGRRFAKVVLLVRHALVPFEAWSMSDWGIFNLTTRAVEPNVILGADEAMAAVDLLDLTIGTSPDARVPLGLDTVLDHIAAQNSAVRLDPRYSRLSALSRR
;
A
#
# COMPACT_ATOMS: atom_id res chain seq x y z
N MET A 1 6.82 -20.01 -30.85
CA MET A 1 6.57 -18.60 -31.24
C MET A 1 7.63 -18.11 -32.26
N LYS A 2 7.81 -18.80 -33.41
CA LYS A 2 8.75 -18.40 -34.48
C LYS A 2 8.06 -17.62 -35.63
N LEU A 3 6.72 -17.59 -35.67
CA LEU A 3 5.94 -17.01 -36.77
C LEU A 3 5.90 -15.47 -36.77
N SER A 4 6.06 -14.82 -35.61
CA SER A 4 6.01 -13.36 -35.45
C SER A 4 7.35 -12.64 -35.67
N ASN A 5 8.45 -13.38 -35.83
CA ASN A 5 9.78 -12.82 -36.00
C ASN A 5 10.31 -13.12 -37.42
N ARG A 6 9.66 -12.56 -38.43
CA ARG A 6 9.98 -12.77 -39.86
C ARG A 6 10.98 -11.78 -40.47
N GLY A 7 11.62 -10.95 -39.64
CA GLY A 7 12.68 -10.05 -40.11
C GLY A 7 12.24 -9.07 -41.22
N ALA A 8 13.17 -8.74 -42.11
CA ALA A 8 13.13 -7.67 -43.12
C ALA A 8 12.16 -7.90 -44.31
N THR A 9 10.99 -8.50 -44.12
CA THR A 9 10.02 -8.70 -45.22
C THR A 9 9.26 -7.40 -45.51
N HIS A 10 9.56 -6.76 -46.64
CA HIS A 10 8.81 -5.60 -47.16
C HIS A 10 7.49 -6.08 -47.77
N THR A 11 6.40 -6.00 -47.02
CA THR A 11 5.07 -6.41 -47.50
C THR A 11 4.16 -5.20 -47.62
N ILE A 12 3.61 -4.97 -48.82
CA ILE A 12 2.61 -3.94 -49.07
C ILE A 12 1.43 -4.61 -49.76
N ALA A 13 0.23 -4.51 -49.18
CA ALA A 13 -1.00 -4.94 -49.83
C ALA A 13 -1.75 -3.72 -50.39
N THR A 14 -2.29 -3.84 -51.60
CA THR A 14 -3.00 -2.76 -52.28
C THR A 14 -4.24 -3.27 -52.99
N THR A 15 -5.30 -2.47 -52.98
CA THR A 15 -6.48 -2.63 -53.84
C THR A 15 -6.33 -1.87 -55.15
N ASN A 16 -5.28 -1.04 -55.29
CA ASN A 16 -5.03 -0.32 -56.53
C ASN A 16 -4.53 -1.28 -57.62
N PHE A 17 -4.95 -0.99 -58.85
CA PHE A 17 -4.55 -1.74 -60.04
C PHE A 17 -3.23 -1.24 -60.66
N ASP A 18 -2.80 -0.03 -60.34
CA ASP A 18 -1.59 0.57 -60.89
C ASP A 18 -0.31 -0.08 -60.35
N LEU A 19 0.81 0.10 -61.08
CA LEU A 19 2.12 -0.44 -60.70
C LEU A 19 3.08 0.63 -60.14
N LEU A 20 2.55 1.66 -59.45
CA LEU A 20 3.38 2.77 -58.95
C LEU A 20 4.38 2.31 -57.88
N LEU A 21 3.99 1.37 -57.02
CA LEU A 21 4.85 0.81 -55.97
C LEU A 21 6.05 0.05 -56.56
N GLU A 22 5.83 -0.73 -57.62
CA GLU A 22 6.85 -1.49 -58.34
C GLU A 22 7.77 -0.57 -59.13
N ARG A 23 7.25 0.54 -59.66
CA ARG A 23 8.07 1.56 -60.33
C ARG A 23 8.97 2.26 -59.32
N ALA A 24 8.45 2.62 -58.15
CA ALA A 24 9.24 3.20 -57.06
C ALA A 24 10.32 2.22 -56.57
N ALA A 25 9.96 0.94 -56.39
CA ALA A 25 10.91 -0.11 -56.01
C ALA A 25 12.04 -0.29 -57.02
N ARG A 26 11.71 -0.32 -58.33
CA ARG A 26 12.70 -0.38 -59.42
C ARG A 26 13.63 0.83 -59.42
N ALA A 27 13.09 2.04 -59.21
CA ALA A 27 13.89 3.25 -59.09
C ALA A 27 14.86 3.19 -57.90
N LEU A 28 14.42 2.62 -56.78
CA LEU A 28 15.24 2.40 -55.57
C LEU A 28 16.14 1.16 -55.64
N ARG A 29 16.10 0.41 -56.75
CA ARG A 29 16.82 -0.88 -56.94
C ARG A 29 16.54 -1.90 -55.83
N VAL A 30 15.33 -1.89 -55.27
CA VAL A 30 14.89 -2.88 -54.29
C VAL A 30 14.25 -4.06 -55.03
N PRO A 31 14.75 -5.30 -54.86
CA PRO A 31 14.11 -6.47 -55.44
C PRO A 31 12.78 -6.72 -54.73
N LEU A 32 11.66 -6.62 -55.45
CA LEU A 32 10.33 -6.89 -54.92
C LEU A 32 9.62 -7.92 -55.80
N GLN A 33 8.96 -8.88 -55.14
CA GLN A 33 8.07 -9.83 -55.80
C GLN A 33 6.67 -9.22 -55.89
N ARG A 34 5.94 -9.57 -56.96
CA ARG A 34 4.55 -9.15 -57.19
C ARG A 34 3.65 -10.37 -57.16
N TYR A 35 2.51 -10.23 -56.49
CA TYR A 35 1.47 -11.26 -56.43
C TYR A 35 0.10 -10.63 -56.65
N ALA A 36 -0.80 -11.35 -57.30
CA ALA A 36 -2.16 -10.89 -57.56
C ALA A 36 -3.16 -12.01 -57.24
N LEU A 37 -4.25 -11.67 -56.57
CA LEU A 37 -5.36 -12.57 -56.23
C LEU A 37 -4.89 -13.96 -55.74
N GLN A 38 -5.10 -15.00 -56.55
CA GLN A 38 -4.87 -16.40 -56.18
C GLN A 38 -3.39 -16.75 -56.02
N ASP A 39 -2.50 -15.93 -56.59
CA ASP A 39 -1.05 -16.12 -56.46
C ASP A 39 -0.51 -15.59 -55.13
N ILE A 40 -1.33 -14.91 -54.31
CA ILE A 40 -0.89 -14.34 -53.03
C ILE A 40 -0.62 -15.45 -52.01
N PRO A 41 0.62 -15.58 -51.49
CA PRO A 41 0.95 -16.59 -50.50
C PRO A 41 0.26 -16.30 -49.15
N ARG A 42 -0.19 -17.34 -48.44
CA ARG A 42 -0.73 -17.16 -47.08
C ARG A 42 0.41 -16.99 -46.07
N PRO A 43 0.34 -15.98 -45.18
CA PRO A 43 1.40 -15.73 -44.22
C PRO A 43 1.56 -16.90 -43.24
N SER A 44 0.50 -17.58 -42.79
CA SER A 44 0.65 -18.77 -41.92
C SER A 44 1.38 -19.95 -42.58
N LEU A 45 1.25 -20.12 -43.91
CA LEU A 45 1.68 -21.33 -44.62
C LEU A 45 3.06 -21.20 -45.27
N ARG A 46 3.51 -19.98 -45.57
CA ARG A 46 4.77 -19.74 -46.28
C ARG A 46 5.69 -18.77 -45.53
N PRO A 47 6.95 -19.15 -45.27
CA PRO A 47 7.91 -18.30 -44.54
C PRO A 47 8.45 -17.13 -45.38
N ASP A 48 8.37 -17.21 -46.71
CA ASP A 48 8.82 -16.22 -47.71
C ASP A 48 7.76 -15.14 -48.04
N PHE A 49 6.80 -14.90 -47.14
CA PHE A 49 5.76 -13.89 -47.30
C PHE A 49 6.34 -12.46 -47.37
N GLY A 50 6.30 -11.84 -48.56
CA GLY A 50 6.77 -10.48 -48.80
C GLY A 50 6.50 -10.02 -50.24
N GLY A 51 6.65 -8.73 -50.54
CA GLY A 51 6.37 -8.15 -51.87
C GLY A 51 5.16 -7.23 -51.93
N VAL A 52 4.74 -6.87 -53.14
CA VAL A 52 3.52 -6.10 -53.40
C VAL A 52 2.37 -7.06 -53.76
N LEU A 53 1.29 -6.99 -52.98
CA LEU A 53 0.14 -7.89 -53.05
C LEU A 53 -1.08 -7.13 -53.59
N HIS A 54 -1.45 -7.39 -54.85
CA HIS A 54 -2.62 -6.80 -55.48
C HIS A 54 -3.89 -7.61 -55.17
N LEU A 55 -4.66 -7.13 -54.20
CA LEU A 55 -5.87 -7.80 -53.73
C LEU A 55 -6.99 -7.81 -54.78
N HIS A 56 -7.02 -6.83 -55.70
CA HIS A 56 -8.02 -6.74 -56.78
C HIS A 56 -7.45 -7.08 -58.15
N GLY A 57 -6.20 -7.55 -58.23
CA GLY A 57 -5.47 -7.74 -59.48
C GLY A 57 -4.66 -6.51 -59.90
N ALA A 58 -3.83 -6.67 -60.93
CA ALA A 58 -2.89 -5.64 -61.38
C ALA A 58 -3.06 -5.35 -62.87
N LEU A 59 -3.13 -4.07 -63.25
CA LEU A 59 -3.19 -3.65 -64.65
C LEU A 59 -1.79 -3.62 -65.25
N ASP A 60 -1.37 -4.75 -65.83
CA ASP A 60 -0.16 -4.80 -66.66
C ASP A 60 -0.47 -4.30 -68.08
N LEU A 61 -0.33 -2.99 -68.29
CA LEU A 61 -0.55 -2.32 -69.59
C LEU A 61 0.37 -2.83 -70.72
N GLN A 62 1.36 -3.68 -70.41
CA GLN A 62 2.25 -4.31 -71.38
C GLN A 62 1.77 -5.71 -71.83
N GLY A 63 0.65 -6.22 -71.30
CA GLY A 63 0.00 -7.46 -71.76
C GLY A 63 0.74 -8.76 -71.44
N ILE A 64 1.65 -8.75 -70.48
CA ILE A 64 2.59 -9.87 -70.23
C ILE A 64 1.95 -10.97 -69.35
N ARG A 65 0.95 -10.63 -68.51
CA ARG A 65 0.11 -11.58 -67.77
C ARG A 65 -1.27 -10.94 -67.51
N ASP A 66 -2.34 -11.54 -68.03
CA ASP A 66 -3.70 -11.20 -67.62
C ASP A 66 -3.93 -11.74 -66.20
N THR A 67 -4.14 -10.85 -65.24
CA THR A 67 -4.67 -11.23 -63.92
C THR A 67 -6.15 -10.92 -63.88
N ASP A 68 -6.95 -11.82 -63.31
CA ASP A 68 -8.36 -11.52 -63.02
C ASP A 68 -8.45 -10.17 -62.27
N LEU A 69 -9.41 -9.31 -62.63
CA LEU A 69 -9.62 -8.01 -61.98
C LEU A 69 -10.93 -8.03 -61.22
N VAL A 70 -10.92 -7.57 -59.97
CA VAL A 70 -12.13 -7.43 -59.16
C VAL A 70 -12.73 -6.06 -59.41
N LEU A 71 -13.64 -5.96 -60.38
CA LEU A 71 -14.27 -4.69 -60.79
C LEU A 71 -15.78 -4.68 -60.59
N THR A 72 -16.44 -5.81 -60.74
CA THR A 72 -17.91 -5.91 -60.65
C THR A 72 -18.37 -6.55 -59.35
N ASP A 73 -19.63 -6.32 -58.96
CA ASP A 73 -20.25 -6.99 -57.81
C ASP A 73 -20.22 -8.53 -57.92
N ARG A 74 -20.21 -9.05 -59.15
CA ARG A 74 -20.06 -10.48 -59.43
C ARG A 74 -18.65 -10.97 -59.07
N ASP A 75 -17.61 -10.22 -59.43
CA ASP A 75 -16.23 -10.56 -59.11
C ASP A 75 -15.97 -10.45 -57.60
N PHE A 76 -16.57 -9.43 -56.97
CA PHE A 76 -16.56 -9.28 -55.52
C PHE A 76 -17.20 -10.49 -54.84
N GLY A 77 -18.39 -10.90 -55.28
CA GLY A 77 -19.06 -12.10 -54.79
C GLY A 77 -18.22 -13.37 -54.94
N GLU A 78 -17.51 -13.52 -56.06
CA GLU A 78 -16.65 -14.68 -56.31
C GLU A 78 -15.42 -14.71 -55.38
N HIS A 79 -14.67 -13.60 -55.27
CA HIS A 79 -13.39 -13.58 -54.55
C HIS A 79 -13.52 -13.33 -53.03
N TYR A 80 -14.49 -12.52 -52.60
CA TYR A 80 -14.73 -12.22 -51.18
C TYR A 80 -15.70 -13.20 -50.52
N MET A 81 -16.75 -13.64 -51.19
CA MET A 81 -17.80 -14.48 -50.55
C MET A 81 -17.63 -15.96 -50.86
N ARG A 82 -17.54 -16.34 -52.15
CA ARG A 82 -17.49 -17.75 -52.57
C ARG A 82 -16.15 -18.41 -52.30
N ARG A 83 -15.05 -17.83 -52.80
CA ARG A 83 -13.71 -18.40 -52.66
C ARG A 83 -13.03 -18.04 -51.33
N ARG A 84 -13.50 -16.97 -50.67
CA ARG A 84 -12.97 -16.42 -49.40
C ARG A 84 -11.45 -16.19 -49.38
N ALA A 85 -10.82 -16.06 -50.56
CA ALA A 85 -9.36 -15.98 -50.67
C ALA A 85 -8.79 -14.69 -50.04
N ILE A 86 -9.46 -13.56 -50.25
CA ILE A 86 -9.05 -12.25 -49.72
C ILE A 86 -9.37 -12.11 -48.22
N PRO A 87 -10.59 -12.45 -47.73
CA PRO A 87 -10.87 -12.51 -46.30
C PRO A 87 -9.89 -13.38 -45.53
N ASP A 88 -9.66 -14.62 -45.97
CA ASP A 88 -8.77 -15.54 -45.27
C ASP A 88 -7.34 -15.00 -45.15
N LEU A 89 -6.82 -14.36 -46.22
CA LEU A 89 -5.52 -13.70 -46.20
C LEU A 89 -5.44 -12.60 -45.16
N ILE A 90 -6.45 -11.72 -45.10
CA ILE A 90 -6.44 -10.57 -44.17
C ILE A 90 -6.66 -11.04 -42.73
N TYR A 91 -7.51 -12.05 -42.50
CA TYR A 91 -7.66 -12.69 -41.19
C TYR A 91 -6.33 -13.27 -40.72
N ASP A 92 -5.65 -14.02 -41.58
CA ASP A 92 -4.36 -14.64 -41.28
C ASP A 92 -3.27 -13.58 -41.02
N ALA A 93 -3.23 -12.52 -41.86
CA ALA A 93 -2.31 -11.40 -41.69
C ALA A 93 -2.57 -10.61 -40.41
N ALA A 94 -3.83 -10.37 -40.03
CA ALA A 94 -4.19 -9.59 -38.83
C ALA A 94 -3.82 -10.30 -37.51
N ARG A 95 -3.67 -11.63 -37.53
CA ARG A 95 -3.18 -12.41 -36.37
C ARG A 95 -1.66 -12.38 -36.24
N ILE A 96 -0.95 -12.24 -37.37
CA ILE A 96 0.51 -12.35 -37.42
C ILE A 96 1.18 -10.96 -37.41
N PHE A 97 0.57 -9.95 -38.02
CA PHE A 97 1.14 -8.62 -38.27
C PHE A 97 0.25 -7.48 -37.78
N HIS A 98 0.87 -6.37 -37.37
CA HIS A 98 0.17 -5.09 -37.24
C HIS A 98 -0.12 -4.53 -38.64
N ILE A 99 -1.40 -4.28 -38.93
CA ILE A 99 -1.83 -3.73 -40.22
C ILE A 99 -1.89 -2.20 -40.12
N VAL A 100 -1.29 -1.51 -41.08
CA VAL A 100 -1.32 -0.04 -41.16
C VAL A 100 -1.95 0.40 -42.47
N LEU A 101 -3.10 1.06 -42.39
CA LEU A 101 -3.88 1.53 -43.54
C LEU A 101 -3.44 2.95 -43.92
N VAL A 102 -3.18 3.16 -45.21
CA VAL A 102 -2.76 4.45 -45.80
C VAL A 102 -3.60 4.73 -47.04
N GLY A 103 -4.21 5.90 -47.12
CA GLY A 103 -5.00 6.31 -48.30
C GLY A 103 -6.43 5.77 -48.37
N TYR A 104 -6.92 5.14 -47.30
CA TYR A 104 -8.28 4.57 -47.24
C TYR A 104 -9.28 5.49 -46.52
N SER A 105 -10.51 5.52 -47.03
CA SER A 105 -11.66 6.18 -46.41
C SER A 105 -12.57 5.15 -45.73
N LEU A 106 -13.28 5.57 -44.68
CA LEU A 106 -14.33 4.76 -44.02
C LEU A 106 -15.48 4.36 -44.97
N ALA A 107 -15.60 5.04 -46.12
CA ALA A 107 -16.61 4.81 -47.14
C ALA A 107 -16.19 3.75 -48.19
N ASP A 108 -14.96 3.24 -48.15
CA ASP A 108 -14.47 2.26 -49.12
C ASP A 108 -15.17 0.88 -48.96
N PRO A 109 -16.04 0.45 -49.90
CA PRO A 109 -16.94 -0.69 -49.69
C PRO A 109 -16.27 -2.04 -49.38
N PRO A 110 -15.21 -2.47 -50.10
CA PRO A 110 -14.53 -3.76 -49.87
C PRO A 110 -13.85 -3.86 -48.50
N MET A 111 -13.18 -2.79 -48.07
CA MET A 111 -12.42 -2.76 -46.82
C MET A 111 -13.33 -2.56 -45.61
N ARG A 112 -14.43 -1.82 -45.77
CA ARG A 112 -15.46 -1.64 -44.73
C ARG A 112 -16.06 -2.97 -44.30
N TYR A 113 -16.42 -3.85 -45.23
CA TYR A 113 -17.01 -5.15 -44.88
C TYR A 113 -16.01 -6.06 -44.15
N LEU A 114 -14.79 -6.11 -44.66
CA LEU A 114 -13.80 -7.08 -44.23
C LEU A 114 -13.14 -6.68 -42.90
N LEU A 115 -12.77 -5.43 -42.72
CA LEU A 115 -12.19 -4.96 -41.46
C LEU A 115 -13.23 -4.93 -40.33
N ASN A 116 -14.49 -4.62 -40.62
CA ASN A 116 -15.57 -4.72 -39.63
C ASN A 116 -15.81 -6.18 -39.21
N ALA A 117 -15.76 -7.14 -40.14
CA ALA A 117 -15.88 -8.56 -39.82
C ALA A 117 -14.73 -9.04 -38.91
N VAL A 118 -13.48 -8.66 -39.23
CA VAL A 118 -12.31 -9.00 -38.41
C VAL A 118 -12.34 -8.27 -37.05
N ALA A 119 -12.88 -7.06 -36.98
CA ALA A 119 -13.01 -6.31 -35.73
C ALA A 119 -14.11 -6.87 -34.82
N ALA A 120 -15.25 -7.28 -35.38
CA ALA A 120 -16.33 -7.94 -34.66
C ALA A 120 -15.89 -9.31 -34.09
N ASP A 121 -15.08 -10.07 -34.83
CA ASP A 121 -14.49 -11.33 -34.37
C ASP A 121 -13.29 -11.14 -33.40
N GLY A 122 -12.91 -9.90 -33.08
CA GLY A 122 -11.92 -9.57 -32.05
C GLY A 122 -12.26 -10.11 -30.65
N GLN A 123 -13.55 -10.31 -30.39
CA GLN A 123 -14.05 -10.94 -29.16
C GLN A 123 -13.83 -12.47 -29.13
N ARG A 124 -13.65 -13.11 -30.29
CA ARG A 124 -13.47 -14.57 -30.43
C ARG A 124 -12.01 -15.01 -30.44
N PHE A 125 -11.08 -14.13 -30.82
CA PHE A 125 -9.67 -14.47 -30.99
C PHE A 125 -8.77 -13.41 -30.35
N GLY A 126 -8.32 -13.68 -29.12
CA GLY A 126 -7.45 -12.76 -28.35
C GLY A 126 -6.03 -12.59 -28.89
N ASP A 127 -5.69 -13.20 -30.02
CA ASP A 127 -4.37 -13.11 -30.66
C ASP A 127 -4.31 -12.13 -31.84
N LEU A 128 -5.39 -11.43 -32.15
CA LEU A 128 -5.42 -10.36 -33.16
C LEU A 128 -4.49 -9.20 -32.75
N LYS A 129 -3.68 -8.72 -33.70
CA LYS A 129 -2.77 -7.58 -33.49
C LYS A 129 -3.47 -6.25 -33.72
N GLU A 130 -2.98 -5.21 -33.07
CA GLU A 130 -3.52 -3.85 -33.23
C GLU A 130 -3.35 -3.35 -34.68
N ARG A 131 -4.37 -2.63 -35.16
CA ARG A 131 -4.48 -2.11 -36.53
C ARG A 131 -4.52 -0.60 -36.47
N PHE A 132 -3.80 0.06 -37.37
CA PHE A 132 -3.68 1.51 -37.41
C PHE A 132 -4.17 2.06 -38.75
N ALA A 133 -4.66 3.29 -38.77
CA ALA A 133 -4.99 3.99 -40.02
C ALA A 133 -4.52 5.44 -39.98
N PHE A 134 -3.80 5.88 -41.01
CA PHE A 134 -3.49 7.30 -41.19
C PHE A 134 -4.71 8.05 -41.73
N VAL A 135 -5.28 8.94 -40.92
CA VAL A 135 -6.51 9.66 -41.24
C VAL A 135 -6.19 11.12 -41.56
N GLY A 136 -6.40 11.51 -42.82
CA GLY A 136 -6.19 12.90 -43.24
C GLY A 136 -7.36 13.78 -42.80
N LEU A 137 -7.11 14.74 -41.91
CA LEU A 137 -8.09 15.70 -41.41
C LEU A 137 -7.53 17.13 -41.48
N LYS A 138 -8.41 18.14 -41.59
CA LYS A 138 -8.02 19.55 -41.42
C LYS A 138 -8.08 19.90 -39.92
N PRO A 139 -7.05 20.52 -39.33
CA PRO A 139 -7.12 20.99 -37.94
C PRO A 139 -8.21 22.08 -37.75
N PRO A 140 -8.96 22.09 -36.63
CA PRO A 140 -8.92 21.12 -35.53
C PRO A 140 -9.50 19.76 -35.96
N PHE A 141 -8.85 18.67 -35.53
CA PHE A 141 -9.25 17.32 -35.93
C PHE A 141 -10.64 16.98 -35.39
N ASP A 142 -11.54 16.57 -36.29
CA ASP A 142 -12.90 16.19 -35.94
C ASP A 142 -12.91 14.91 -35.05
N PRO A 143 -13.34 15.02 -33.77
CA PRO A 143 -13.34 13.89 -32.85
C PRO A 143 -14.34 12.79 -33.24
N VAL A 144 -15.42 13.12 -33.98
CA VAL A 144 -16.43 12.14 -34.42
C VAL A 144 -15.83 11.18 -35.43
N VAL A 145 -15.02 11.69 -36.35
CA VAL A 145 -14.33 10.85 -37.35
C VAL A 145 -13.35 9.91 -36.66
N LEU A 146 -12.60 10.39 -35.66
CA LEU A 146 -11.65 9.57 -34.89
C LEU A 146 -12.35 8.50 -34.05
N ALA A 147 -13.48 8.83 -33.42
CA ALA A 147 -14.31 7.87 -32.69
C ALA A 147 -14.82 6.76 -33.62
N THR A 148 -15.28 7.11 -34.83
CA THR A 148 -15.78 6.15 -35.83
C THR A 148 -14.74 5.12 -36.24
N TRP A 149 -13.47 5.51 -36.36
CA TRP A 149 -12.38 4.56 -36.62
C TRP A 149 -12.11 3.64 -35.42
N LYS A 150 -12.09 4.20 -34.20
CA LYS A 150 -11.88 3.43 -32.95
C LYS A 150 -12.99 2.41 -32.70
N GLU A 151 -14.26 2.77 -32.90
CA GLU A 151 -15.41 1.87 -32.78
C GLU A 151 -15.29 0.65 -33.71
N ARG A 152 -14.62 0.80 -34.85
CA ARG A 152 -14.35 -0.29 -35.79
C ARG A 152 -13.08 -1.08 -35.48
N GLY A 153 -12.50 -0.90 -34.29
CA GLY A 153 -11.31 -1.62 -33.83
C GLY A 153 -10.03 -1.26 -34.58
N ILE A 154 -9.96 -0.04 -35.13
CA ILE A 154 -8.80 0.51 -35.83
C ILE A 154 -8.37 1.79 -35.12
N THR A 155 -7.10 1.88 -34.70
CA THR A 155 -6.54 3.04 -34.02
C THR A 155 -6.22 4.14 -35.06
N PRO A 156 -6.92 5.29 -35.05
CA PRO A 156 -6.67 6.35 -36.03
C PRO A 156 -5.44 7.19 -35.65
N LEU A 157 -4.62 7.50 -36.65
CA LEU A 157 -3.46 8.38 -36.59
C LEU A 157 -3.78 9.65 -37.42
N PRO A 158 -4.38 10.69 -36.81
CA PRO A 158 -4.74 11.92 -37.52
C PRO A 158 -3.51 12.67 -38.00
N TYR A 159 -3.56 13.20 -39.22
CA TYR A 159 -2.54 14.11 -39.75
C TYR A 159 -3.18 15.21 -40.60
N ASP A 160 -2.47 16.33 -40.75
CA ASP A 160 -2.91 17.48 -41.54
C ASP A 160 -2.81 17.19 -43.05
N VAL A 161 -3.92 17.31 -43.76
CA VAL A 161 -4.01 17.16 -45.23
C VAL A 161 -3.46 18.37 -46.01
N ALA A 162 -3.14 19.47 -45.32
CA ALA A 162 -2.60 20.66 -45.95
C ALA A 162 -1.38 20.36 -46.85
N LYS A 163 -1.24 21.16 -47.92
CA LYS A 163 -0.15 21.05 -48.91
C LYS A 163 -0.07 19.66 -49.57
N GLY A 164 -1.22 19.01 -49.81
CA GLY A 164 -1.27 17.73 -50.50
C GLY A 164 -0.68 16.57 -49.70
N HIS A 165 -1.07 16.43 -48.42
CA HIS A 165 -0.61 15.37 -47.52
C HIS A 165 0.89 15.42 -47.15
N ALA A 166 1.52 16.60 -47.17
CA ALA A 166 2.94 16.75 -46.83
C ALA A 166 3.30 16.21 -45.43
N ALA A 167 2.39 16.34 -44.46
CA ALA A 167 2.59 15.80 -43.12
C ALA A 167 2.73 14.27 -43.11
N LEU A 168 1.95 13.55 -43.93
CA LEU A 168 2.04 12.10 -44.06
C LEU A 168 3.40 11.69 -44.65
N ALA A 169 3.85 12.38 -45.70
CA ALA A 169 5.16 12.12 -46.30
C ALA A 169 6.30 12.28 -45.27
N ASN A 170 6.30 13.36 -44.51
CA ASN A 170 7.29 13.60 -43.45
C ASN A 170 7.28 12.52 -42.35
N VAL A 171 6.09 12.04 -41.97
CA VAL A 171 5.95 10.96 -40.98
C VAL A 171 6.51 9.65 -41.53
N LEU A 172 6.21 9.29 -42.78
CA LEU A 172 6.73 8.08 -43.41
C LEU A 172 8.25 8.13 -43.59
N GLU A 173 8.81 9.28 -43.95
CA GLU A 173 10.27 9.51 -44.01
C GLU A 173 10.92 9.35 -42.63
N SER A 174 10.31 9.96 -41.60
CA SER A 174 10.79 9.84 -40.22
C SER A 174 10.74 8.40 -39.72
N TRP A 175 9.67 7.68 -40.06
CA TRP A 175 9.50 6.27 -39.71
C TRP A 175 10.55 5.39 -40.41
N ALA A 176 10.83 5.65 -41.69
CA ALA A 176 11.89 4.98 -42.43
C ALA A 176 13.28 5.23 -41.81
N ALA A 177 13.55 6.45 -41.33
CA ALA A 177 14.82 6.82 -40.68
C ALA A 177 15.01 6.19 -39.29
N ILE A 178 13.94 5.79 -38.61
CA ILE A 178 13.97 5.13 -37.29
C ILE A 178 14.04 3.60 -37.42
N SER A 179 13.73 3.05 -38.60
CA SER A 179 13.78 1.62 -38.85
C SER A 179 15.21 1.05 -38.69
N PRO A 180 15.40 -0.07 -37.96
CA PRO A 180 16.70 -0.71 -37.79
C PRO A 180 17.29 -1.27 -39.11
N PHE A 181 16.53 -1.25 -40.20
CA PHE A 181 16.95 -1.68 -41.54
C PHE A 181 17.27 -0.52 -42.49
N GLY A 182 17.18 0.74 -42.04
CA GLY A 182 17.54 1.91 -42.82
C GLY A 182 19.05 2.08 -42.95
N LYS A 183 19.54 2.56 -44.10
CA LYS A 183 20.97 2.76 -44.40
C LYS A 183 21.68 3.85 -43.57
N GLN A 184 20.99 4.60 -42.69
CA GLN A 184 21.47 5.90 -42.19
C GLN A 184 21.48 6.13 -40.67
N THR A 185 21.24 5.14 -39.81
CA THR A 185 21.11 5.42 -38.36
C THR A 185 21.94 4.50 -37.50
N ASP A 186 22.97 5.06 -36.84
CA ASP A 186 23.70 4.40 -35.75
C ASP A 186 22.75 4.27 -34.53
N PRO A 187 22.26 3.06 -34.20
CA PRO A 187 21.30 2.86 -33.11
C PRO A 187 21.91 3.23 -31.75
N TYR A 188 23.22 3.06 -31.57
CA TYR A 188 23.91 3.34 -30.30
C TYR A 188 23.98 4.85 -30.01
N ARG A 189 24.15 5.69 -31.05
CA ARG A 189 24.10 7.15 -30.89
C ARG A 189 22.75 7.61 -30.35
N ARG A 190 21.66 6.96 -30.76
CA ARG A 190 20.30 7.27 -30.31
C ARG A 190 20.06 6.76 -28.89
N ILE A 191 20.49 5.54 -28.58
CA ILE A 191 20.46 4.97 -27.24
C ILE A 191 21.21 5.87 -26.24
N ARG A 192 22.41 6.36 -26.61
CA ARG A 192 23.17 7.31 -25.77
C ARG A 192 22.39 8.59 -25.47
N ARG A 193 21.62 9.13 -26.44
CA ARG A 193 20.77 10.31 -26.20
C ARG A 193 19.60 10.02 -25.27
N ILE A 194 19.02 8.82 -25.36
CA ILE A 194 17.90 8.43 -24.49
C ILE A 194 18.39 8.24 -23.05
N LEU A 195 19.54 7.57 -22.88
CA LEU A 195 20.14 7.28 -21.57
C LEU A 195 20.68 8.52 -20.82
N GLN A 196 20.73 9.70 -21.47
CA GLN A 196 21.07 10.96 -20.79
C GLN A 196 20.01 11.41 -19.79
N PHE A 197 18.77 10.93 -19.94
CA PHE A 197 17.67 11.28 -19.06
C PHE A 197 17.36 10.11 -18.11
N PRO A 198 16.98 10.40 -16.85
CA PRO A 198 16.38 9.40 -15.96
C PRO A 198 15.19 8.73 -16.64
N ARG A 199 14.94 7.45 -16.36
CA ARG A 199 13.86 6.71 -17.03
C ARG A 199 12.48 7.32 -16.72
N SER A 200 12.28 7.82 -15.50
CA SER A 200 11.06 8.51 -15.07
C SER A 200 10.83 9.85 -15.78
N ALA A 201 11.90 10.52 -16.22
CA ALA A 201 11.85 11.78 -16.96
C ALA A 201 11.84 11.59 -18.48
N ALA A 202 12.02 10.36 -18.96
CA ALA A 202 12.04 10.07 -20.39
C ALA A 202 10.61 10.10 -20.96
N SER A 203 10.44 10.72 -22.13
CA SER A 203 9.13 10.69 -22.81
C SER A 203 8.72 9.26 -23.17
N GLU A 204 7.42 8.99 -23.19
CA GLU A 204 6.87 7.69 -23.59
C GLU A 204 7.41 7.21 -24.95
N ALA A 205 7.54 8.14 -25.90
CA ALA A 205 8.15 7.88 -27.21
C ALA A 205 9.63 7.42 -27.11
N SER A 206 10.41 8.00 -26.19
CA SER A 206 11.82 7.64 -25.99
C SER A 206 11.97 6.29 -25.31
N ALA A 207 11.14 6.01 -24.29
CA ALA A 207 11.11 4.71 -23.62
C ALA A 207 10.67 3.59 -24.57
N SER A 208 9.62 3.83 -25.37
CA SER A 208 9.13 2.90 -26.39
C SER A 208 10.17 2.66 -27.50
N LEU A 209 10.83 3.71 -27.98
CA LEU A 209 11.92 3.60 -28.96
C LEU A 209 13.11 2.81 -28.40
N PHE A 210 13.52 3.07 -27.15
CA PHE A 210 14.56 2.28 -26.49
C PHE A 210 14.17 0.80 -26.43
N GLY A 211 12.96 0.50 -25.97
CA GLY A 211 12.44 -0.87 -25.90
C GLY A 211 12.42 -1.55 -27.27
N HIS A 212 12.02 -0.82 -28.33
CA HIS A 212 12.04 -1.32 -29.70
C HIS A 212 13.46 -1.67 -30.18
N LEU A 213 14.42 -0.75 -29.99
CA LEU A 213 15.82 -0.95 -30.39
C LEU A 213 16.47 -2.09 -29.61
N PHE A 214 16.23 -2.17 -28.30
CA PHE A 214 16.77 -3.21 -27.43
C PHE A 214 16.19 -4.59 -27.77
N ARG A 215 14.86 -4.70 -27.92
CA ARG A 215 14.17 -5.98 -28.24
C ARG A 215 14.60 -6.57 -29.58
N ARG A 216 14.97 -5.74 -30.56
CA ARG A 216 15.43 -6.18 -31.89
C ARG A 216 16.95 -6.35 -32.02
N SER A 217 17.70 -5.99 -30.97
CA SER A 217 19.14 -6.19 -30.92
C SER A 217 19.46 -7.66 -30.65
N SER A 218 20.60 -8.15 -31.16
CA SER A 218 21.11 -9.46 -30.77
C SER A 218 21.57 -9.45 -29.31
N ASP A 219 21.65 -10.61 -28.67
CA ASP A 219 22.14 -10.77 -27.29
C ASP A 219 23.47 -10.03 -27.06
N ALA A 220 24.44 -10.19 -27.97
CA ALA A 220 25.72 -9.48 -27.90
C ALA A 220 25.58 -7.95 -28.02
N ALA A 221 24.59 -7.45 -28.77
CA ALA A 221 24.30 -6.03 -28.85
C ALA A 221 23.54 -5.52 -27.60
N GLN A 222 22.67 -6.33 -26.99
CA GLN A 222 22.01 -6.01 -25.72
C GLN A 222 23.03 -5.86 -24.58
N ILE A 223 24.00 -6.77 -24.47
CA ILE A 223 25.11 -6.63 -23.51
C ILE A 223 25.93 -5.36 -23.77
N ARG A 224 26.18 -5.00 -25.05
CA ARG A 224 26.82 -3.72 -25.38
C ARG A 224 26.00 -2.51 -24.95
N ILE A 225 24.68 -2.57 -25.07
CA ILE A 225 23.78 -1.50 -24.61
C ILE A 225 23.84 -1.35 -23.08
N ALA A 226 23.89 -2.46 -22.34
CA ALA A 226 24.12 -2.44 -20.89
C ALA A 226 25.50 -1.82 -20.55
N ALA A 227 26.56 -2.15 -21.29
CA ALA A 227 27.86 -1.52 -21.10
C ALA A 227 27.86 0.00 -21.42
N ILE A 228 27.07 0.44 -22.41
CA ILE A 228 26.87 1.88 -22.70
C ILE A 228 26.12 2.56 -21.54
N SER A 229 25.13 1.90 -20.92
CA SER A 229 24.45 2.45 -19.73
C SER A 229 25.43 2.73 -18.60
N ARG A 230 26.45 1.89 -18.45
CA ARG A 230 27.54 2.08 -17.50
C ARG A 230 28.41 3.28 -17.86
N GLU A 231 28.89 3.36 -19.11
CA GLU A 231 29.72 4.48 -19.60
C GLU A 231 29.05 5.84 -19.39
N MET A 232 27.73 5.89 -19.55
CA MET A 232 26.93 7.10 -19.44
C MET A 232 26.49 7.43 -18.01
N LEU A 233 26.82 6.58 -17.02
CA LEU A 233 26.27 6.65 -15.65
C LEU A 233 24.74 6.78 -15.65
N ALA A 234 24.08 6.04 -16.53
CA ALA A 234 22.64 6.14 -16.75
C ALA A 234 21.86 5.64 -15.53
N ASP A 235 20.66 6.19 -15.32
CA ASP A 235 19.73 5.79 -14.27
C ASP A 235 19.53 4.24 -14.26
N PRO A 236 19.77 3.54 -13.14
CA PRO A 236 19.61 2.10 -13.02
C PRO A 236 18.20 1.59 -13.37
N ALA A 237 17.16 2.42 -13.30
CA ALA A 237 15.82 2.03 -13.76
C ALA A 237 15.78 1.61 -15.25
N TRP A 238 16.74 2.06 -16.06
CA TRP A 238 16.91 1.55 -17.43
C TRP A 238 17.29 0.07 -17.47
N LEU A 239 18.06 -0.43 -16.50
CA LEU A 239 18.40 -1.84 -16.38
C LEU A 239 17.16 -2.69 -16.05
N ASP A 240 16.25 -2.20 -15.21
CA ASP A 240 14.98 -2.87 -14.93
C ASP A 240 14.18 -3.10 -16.21
N GLY A 241 14.07 -2.08 -17.05
CA GLY A 241 13.41 -2.21 -18.35
C GLY A 241 14.12 -3.15 -19.33
N MET A 242 15.45 -3.24 -19.29
CA MET A 242 16.20 -4.22 -20.09
C MET A 242 15.89 -5.66 -19.62
N ILE A 243 15.87 -5.88 -18.29
CA ILE A 243 15.58 -7.18 -17.67
C ILE A 243 14.15 -7.61 -17.97
N GLU A 244 13.17 -6.70 -17.90
CA GLU A 244 11.78 -6.96 -18.27
C GLU A 244 11.67 -7.45 -19.72
N ILE A 245 12.31 -6.76 -20.67
CA ILE A 245 12.29 -7.16 -22.09
C ILE A 245 12.91 -8.54 -22.29
N VAL A 246 14.02 -8.87 -21.62
CA VAL A 246 14.63 -10.20 -21.71
C VAL A 246 13.71 -11.29 -21.16
N ARG A 247 12.95 -10.99 -20.10
CA ARG A 247 12.01 -11.93 -19.48
C ARG A 247 10.82 -12.27 -20.39
N GLU A 248 10.49 -11.43 -21.38
CA GLU A 248 9.38 -11.63 -22.33
C GLU A 248 9.53 -12.86 -23.26
N GLY A 249 10.72 -13.45 -23.45
CA GLY A 249 10.92 -14.53 -24.43
C GLY A 249 12.04 -15.55 -24.12
N GLY A 250 11.93 -16.76 -24.68
CA GLY A 250 12.97 -17.81 -24.60
C GLY A 250 12.78 -18.85 -23.48
N ALA A 251 13.71 -19.79 -23.34
CA ALA A 251 13.72 -20.73 -22.20
C ALA A 251 14.13 -20.01 -20.90
N ARG A 252 13.73 -20.53 -19.74
CA ARG A 252 14.00 -19.86 -18.44
C ARG A 252 15.50 -19.76 -18.14
N ALA A 253 16.25 -20.83 -18.40
CA ALA A 253 17.69 -20.88 -18.13
C ALA A 253 18.48 -19.84 -18.97
N ASP A 254 18.15 -19.72 -20.26
CA ASP A 254 18.81 -18.75 -21.15
C ASP A 254 18.53 -17.31 -20.71
N ARG A 255 17.31 -17.03 -20.26
CA ARG A 255 16.91 -15.71 -19.72
C ARG A 255 17.69 -15.36 -18.45
N GLU A 256 17.78 -16.28 -17.49
CA GLU A 256 18.47 -16.02 -16.22
C GLU A 256 19.99 -15.81 -16.42
N ALA A 257 20.61 -16.57 -17.33
CA ALA A 257 21.99 -16.35 -17.73
C ALA A 257 22.20 -14.98 -18.41
N HIS A 258 21.28 -14.57 -19.29
CA HIS A 258 21.36 -13.28 -19.97
C HIS A 258 21.15 -12.09 -19.01
N VAL A 259 20.21 -12.20 -18.06
CA VAL A 259 20.01 -11.20 -16.99
C VAL A 259 21.28 -11.05 -16.16
N THR A 260 21.97 -12.15 -15.85
CA THR A 260 23.24 -12.14 -15.12
C THR A 260 24.30 -11.32 -15.86
N GLN A 261 24.43 -11.53 -17.17
CA GLN A 261 25.37 -10.78 -18.01
C GLN A 261 25.01 -9.28 -18.11
N LEU A 262 23.73 -8.93 -18.19
CA LEU A 262 23.29 -7.53 -18.19
C LEU A 262 23.61 -6.82 -16.86
N CYS A 263 23.28 -7.44 -15.73
CA CYS A 263 23.60 -6.91 -14.41
C CYS A 263 25.11 -6.68 -14.24
N HIS A 264 25.93 -7.64 -14.67
CA HIS A 264 27.38 -7.53 -14.63
C HIS A 264 27.90 -6.38 -15.50
N ALA A 265 27.45 -6.30 -16.75
CA ALA A 265 27.86 -5.26 -17.70
C ALA A 265 27.47 -3.84 -17.26
N SER A 266 26.34 -3.68 -16.58
CA SER A 266 25.88 -2.40 -16.05
C SER A 266 26.56 -2.00 -14.72
N LEU A 267 26.88 -2.96 -13.85
CA LEU A 267 27.41 -2.70 -12.49
C LEU A 267 28.92 -2.50 -12.45
N VAL A 268 29.71 -3.35 -13.15
CA VAL A 268 31.17 -3.40 -12.97
C VAL A 268 31.82 -2.08 -13.40
N GLY A 269 32.32 -1.32 -12.42
CA GLY A 269 32.91 0.02 -12.63
C GLY A 269 32.07 1.19 -12.09
N ARG A 270 30.86 0.93 -11.56
CA ARG A 270 29.98 1.92 -10.90
C ARG A 270 29.97 1.81 -9.38
N PHE A 271 31.09 1.40 -8.77
CA PHE A 271 31.17 1.23 -7.31
C PHE A 271 31.24 2.55 -6.53
N THR A 272 31.38 3.69 -7.20
CA THR A 272 31.30 5.04 -6.59
C THR A 272 30.06 5.81 -7.04
N ASP A 273 29.05 5.11 -7.54
CA ASP A 273 27.81 5.69 -8.03
C ASP A 273 26.68 5.52 -7.00
N ALA A 274 26.18 6.65 -6.49
CA ALA A 274 25.12 6.67 -5.49
C ALA A 274 23.81 6.04 -6.00
N SER A 275 23.45 6.28 -7.27
CA SER A 275 22.21 5.77 -7.85
C SER A 275 22.27 4.25 -7.99
N MET A 276 23.44 3.72 -8.37
CA MET A 276 23.64 2.26 -8.45
C MET A 276 23.64 1.62 -7.05
N LEU A 277 24.28 2.26 -6.08
CA LEU A 277 24.26 1.82 -4.68
C LEU A 277 22.82 1.76 -4.13
N GLN A 278 22.03 2.80 -4.38
CA GLN A 278 20.61 2.89 -4.03
C GLN A 278 19.82 1.72 -4.63
N TRP A 279 19.92 1.55 -5.95
CA TRP A 279 19.19 0.53 -6.67
C TRP A 279 19.48 -0.87 -6.11
N VAL A 280 20.75 -1.20 -5.84
CA VAL A 280 21.12 -2.50 -5.26
C VAL A 280 20.60 -2.66 -3.82
N ALA A 281 20.68 -1.62 -2.99
CA ALA A 281 20.22 -1.68 -1.59
C ALA A 281 18.70 -1.94 -1.48
N GLN A 282 17.94 -1.47 -2.47
CA GLN A 282 16.48 -1.59 -2.56
C GLN A 282 16.01 -2.85 -3.30
N LEU A 283 16.91 -3.74 -3.74
CA LEU A 283 16.50 -4.94 -4.47
C LEU A 283 15.64 -5.90 -3.63
N PRO A 284 14.45 -6.31 -4.13
CA PRO A 284 13.53 -7.19 -3.43
C PRO A 284 14.05 -8.64 -3.36
N VAL A 285 13.46 -9.47 -2.48
CA VAL A 285 13.93 -10.85 -2.21
C VAL A 285 13.61 -11.81 -3.36
N GLU A 286 12.58 -11.49 -4.12
CA GLU A 286 12.05 -12.27 -5.23
C GLU A 286 12.98 -12.21 -6.45
N ARG A 287 13.78 -11.15 -6.59
CA ARG A 287 14.77 -10.95 -7.67
C ARG A 287 16.08 -11.71 -7.43
N ARG A 288 15.97 -13.03 -7.30
CA ARG A 288 17.09 -13.93 -6.95
C ARG A 288 18.24 -13.90 -7.97
N THR A 289 17.92 -13.86 -9.26
CA THR A 289 18.92 -13.88 -10.35
C THR A 289 19.76 -12.61 -10.32
N GLU A 290 19.13 -11.44 -10.23
CA GLU A 290 19.79 -10.14 -10.15
C GLU A 290 20.70 -10.06 -8.93
N ARG A 291 20.20 -10.49 -7.76
CA ARG A 291 20.98 -10.51 -6.53
C ARG A 291 22.20 -11.43 -6.60
N THR A 292 22.04 -12.61 -7.20
CA THR A 292 23.15 -13.55 -7.40
C THR A 292 24.20 -12.95 -8.33
N ALA A 293 23.76 -12.37 -9.45
CA ALA A 293 24.64 -11.71 -10.41
C ALA A 293 25.43 -10.54 -9.79
N ILE A 294 24.76 -9.72 -8.97
CA ILE A 294 25.39 -8.62 -8.24
C ILE A 294 26.37 -9.14 -7.20
N PHE A 295 26.00 -10.17 -6.44
CA PHE A 295 26.89 -10.79 -5.46
C PHE A 295 28.16 -11.33 -6.11
N GLU A 296 28.04 -12.03 -7.24
CA GLU A 296 29.19 -12.48 -8.01
C GLU A 296 30.01 -11.31 -8.54
N ALA A 297 29.38 -10.28 -9.09
CA ALA A 297 30.07 -9.09 -9.58
C ALA A 297 30.84 -8.38 -8.46
N LEU A 298 30.25 -8.20 -7.28
CA LEU A 298 30.91 -7.63 -6.11
C LEU A 298 32.06 -8.52 -5.63
N ARG A 299 31.83 -9.83 -5.50
CA ARG A 299 32.85 -10.78 -5.03
C ARG A 299 34.11 -10.78 -5.89
N TRP A 300 33.98 -10.65 -7.21
CA TRP A 300 35.11 -10.69 -8.14
C TRP A 300 35.74 -9.33 -8.45
N ASN A 301 35.00 -8.23 -8.30
CA ASN A 301 35.45 -6.90 -8.75
C ASN A 301 35.56 -5.85 -7.63
N LEU A 302 35.12 -6.15 -6.40
CA LEU A 302 35.26 -5.25 -5.26
C LEU A 302 36.66 -5.40 -4.64
N ASP A 303 37.59 -4.53 -5.03
CA ASP A 303 38.97 -4.54 -4.56
C ASP A 303 39.38 -3.22 -3.87
N LYS A 304 40.68 -3.06 -3.58
CA LYS A 304 41.22 -1.86 -2.90
C LYS A 304 41.19 -0.58 -3.75
N THR A 305 40.80 -0.65 -5.03
CA THR A 305 40.70 0.54 -5.90
C THR A 305 39.47 1.37 -5.60
N VAL A 306 38.44 0.79 -4.96
CA VAL A 306 37.26 1.52 -4.51
C VAL A 306 37.58 2.31 -3.24
N PRO A 307 37.38 3.65 -3.22
CA PRO A 307 37.72 4.48 -2.06
C PRO A 307 36.76 4.25 -0.89
N GLN A 308 37.24 4.52 0.33
CA GLN A 308 36.34 4.67 1.48
C GLN A 308 35.54 5.97 1.36
N PRO A 309 34.25 6.03 1.76
CA PRO A 309 33.47 5.00 2.46
C PRO A 309 32.71 4.00 1.55
N TRP A 310 32.90 4.04 0.23
CA TRP A 310 32.15 3.22 -0.73
C TRP A 310 32.45 1.72 -0.61
N LEU A 311 33.71 1.37 -0.41
CA LEU A 311 34.13 -0.03 -0.25
C LEU A 311 33.41 -0.70 0.92
N GLU A 312 33.32 -0.01 2.06
CA GLU A 312 32.62 -0.49 3.24
C GLU A 312 31.10 -0.56 3.02
N ALA A 313 30.51 0.44 2.36
CA ALA A 313 29.10 0.43 2.00
C ALA A 313 28.71 -0.80 1.14
N TRP A 314 29.51 -1.15 0.13
CA TRP A 314 29.26 -2.32 -0.72
C TRP A 314 29.42 -3.66 0.02
N ARG A 315 30.35 -3.76 0.97
CA ARG A 315 30.50 -4.95 1.83
C ARG A 315 29.25 -5.16 2.69
N LEU A 316 28.81 -4.10 3.37
CA LEU A 316 27.60 -4.13 4.18
C LEU A 316 26.37 -4.52 3.34
N ILE A 317 26.22 -3.96 2.13
CA ILE A 317 25.12 -4.34 1.21
C ILE A 317 25.20 -5.81 0.82
N SER A 318 26.38 -6.31 0.48
CA SER A 318 26.57 -7.73 0.18
C SER A 318 26.14 -8.61 1.35
N ASP A 319 26.55 -8.26 2.58
CA ASP A 319 26.24 -9.04 3.78
C ASP A 319 24.75 -8.98 4.13
N ALA A 320 24.12 -7.81 4.02
CA ALA A 320 22.68 -7.64 4.23
C ALA A 320 21.86 -8.42 3.18
N LEU A 321 22.28 -8.41 1.90
CA LEU A 321 21.63 -9.19 0.85
C LEU A 321 21.83 -10.70 1.06
N ALA A 322 22.99 -11.16 1.52
CA ALA A 322 23.19 -12.58 1.85
C ALA A 322 22.25 -13.00 2.99
N ALA A 323 22.15 -12.20 4.05
CA ALA A 323 21.30 -12.48 5.20
C ALA A 323 19.79 -12.50 4.87
N ARG A 324 19.34 -11.71 3.89
CA ARG A 324 17.94 -11.70 3.41
C ARG A 324 17.56 -12.97 2.63
N ALA A 325 18.51 -13.64 1.98
CA ALA A 325 18.23 -14.79 1.10
C ALA A 325 17.88 -16.08 1.88
N GLY A 326 18.39 -16.23 3.10
CA GLY A 326 18.18 -17.42 3.92
C GLY A 326 16.86 -17.45 4.71
N ASN A 327 16.03 -16.40 4.60
CA ASN A 327 14.96 -16.14 5.56
C ASN A 327 13.63 -15.78 4.89
N THR A 328 13.16 -16.64 3.98
CA THR A 328 11.80 -16.60 3.42
C THR A 328 10.78 -17.16 4.42
N HIS A 329 10.86 -16.71 5.68
CA HIS A 329 9.98 -17.19 6.73
C HIS A 329 8.62 -16.51 6.59
N ARG A 330 7.60 -17.32 6.33
CA ARG A 330 6.20 -16.89 6.26
C ARG A 330 5.66 -16.71 7.68
N GLU A 331 4.68 -15.83 7.85
CA GLU A 331 4.01 -15.49 9.13
C GLU A 331 3.42 -16.69 9.92
N HIS A 332 3.47 -17.92 9.37
CA HIS A 332 2.97 -19.15 9.99
C HIS A 332 4.04 -20.05 10.62
N GLU A 333 5.34 -19.76 10.49
CA GLU A 333 6.41 -20.64 11.00
C GLU A 333 6.54 -20.66 12.54
N ASP A 334 6.16 -19.59 13.23
CA ASP A 334 6.14 -19.52 14.71
C ASP A 334 5.25 -20.57 15.34
N TYR A 335 4.09 -20.79 14.71
CA TYR A 335 3.16 -21.83 15.12
C TYR A 335 3.79 -23.22 14.93
N HIS A 336 4.51 -23.45 13.82
CA HIS A 336 5.17 -24.73 13.56
C HIS A 336 6.28 -25.04 14.57
N LEU A 337 7.13 -24.07 14.91
CA LEU A 337 8.16 -24.24 15.95
C LEU A 337 7.53 -24.54 17.31
N GLY A 338 6.47 -23.80 17.65
CA GLY A 338 5.68 -24.03 18.86
C GLY A 338 5.06 -25.43 18.94
N GLN A 339 4.47 -25.90 17.84
CA GLN A 339 3.90 -27.24 17.76
C GLN A 339 4.95 -28.34 17.92
N ARG A 340 6.14 -28.20 17.32
CA ARG A 340 7.25 -29.16 17.49
C ARG A 340 7.67 -29.28 18.96
N VAL A 341 7.77 -28.15 19.68
CA VAL A 341 8.05 -28.17 21.12
C VAL A 341 6.95 -28.87 21.90
N LYS A 342 5.67 -28.57 21.62
CA LYS A 342 4.49 -29.22 22.24
C LYS A 342 4.39 -30.72 21.97
N GLN A 343 4.81 -31.15 20.79
CA GLN A 343 4.87 -32.56 20.39
C GLN A 343 6.03 -33.34 21.04
N GLY A 344 6.84 -32.68 21.88
CA GLY A 344 7.94 -33.34 22.60
C GLY A 344 9.24 -33.45 21.81
N VAL A 345 9.40 -32.75 20.67
CA VAL A 345 10.66 -32.76 19.91
C VAL A 345 11.74 -32.03 20.70
N ARG A 346 12.92 -32.65 20.88
CA ARG A 346 14.08 -32.11 21.61
C ARG A 346 15.39 -32.33 20.83
N SER A 347 15.40 -32.02 19.53
CA SER A 347 16.55 -32.24 18.65
C SER A 347 17.47 -31.02 18.57
N ALA A 348 18.73 -31.24 18.20
CA ALA A 348 19.67 -30.15 17.88
C ALA A 348 19.20 -29.29 16.70
N GLU A 349 18.46 -29.90 15.76
CA GLU A 349 17.82 -29.19 14.65
C GLU A 349 16.77 -28.19 15.14
N LEU A 350 15.93 -28.58 16.10
CA LEU A 350 14.95 -27.65 16.70
C LEU A 350 15.64 -26.49 17.41
N VAL A 351 16.74 -26.74 18.14
CA VAL A 351 17.55 -25.68 18.75
C VAL A 351 18.09 -24.72 17.68
N ALA A 352 18.63 -25.25 16.58
CA ALA A 352 19.15 -24.44 15.48
C ALA A 352 18.06 -23.63 14.78
N ASP A 353 16.86 -24.19 14.62
CA ASP A 353 15.72 -23.49 14.00
C ASP A 353 15.20 -22.36 14.88
N ILE A 354 15.07 -22.59 16.19
CA ILE A 354 14.69 -21.56 17.17
C ILE A 354 15.74 -20.43 17.20
N ALA A 355 17.03 -20.78 17.22
CA ALA A 355 18.10 -19.79 17.20
C ALA A 355 18.12 -18.99 15.88
N ARG A 356 17.91 -19.66 14.74
CA ARG A 356 17.84 -19.00 13.41
C ARG A 356 16.69 -18.01 13.32
N TRP A 357 15.54 -18.31 13.94
CA TRP A 357 14.38 -17.41 13.96
C TRP A 357 14.70 -16.05 14.60
N VAL A 358 15.36 -16.06 15.75
CA VAL A 358 15.75 -14.84 16.49
C VAL A 358 17.11 -14.29 16.07
N ALA A 359 17.76 -14.88 15.06
CA ALA A 359 19.13 -14.52 14.69
C ALA A 359 19.22 -13.05 14.22
N PRO A 360 20.17 -12.28 14.78
CA PRO A 360 20.42 -10.92 14.35
C PRO A 360 21.05 -10.88 12.96
N ARG A 361 20.68 -9.86 12.20
CA ARG A 361 21.12 -9.64 10.83
C ARG A 361 21.22 -8.15 10.53
N LEU A 362 22.06 -7.82 9.57
CA LEU A 362 22.22 -6.45 9.11
C LEU A 362 21.02 -6.02 8.25
N ARG A 363 20.45 -4.85 8.58
CA ARG A 363 19.49 -4.14 7.73
C ARG A 363 20.08 -2.83 7.28
N ILE A 364 19.91 -2.58 5.99
CA ILE A 364 20.31 -1.34 5.34
C ILE A 364 19.05 -0.62 4.91
N GLY A 365 18.98 0.66 5.24
CA GLY A 365 17.99 1.59 4.75
C GLY A 365 18.62 2.59 3.78
N TRP A 366 17.79 3.09 2.89
CA TRP A 366 18.13 4.22 2.03
C TRP A 366 17.47 5.50 2.55
N ARG A 367 17.91 6.67 2.07
CA ARG A 367 17.63 8.02 2.61
C ARG A 367 16.15 8.47 2.61
N ASP A 368 15.23 7.59 2.24
CA ASP A 368 13.78 7.81 2.33
C ASP A 368 13.23 7.44 3.73
N ASP A 369 14.07 6.87 4.62
CA ASP A 369 13.78 6.77 6.06
C ASP A 369 13.60 8.16 6.69
N GLU A 370 12.66 8.30 7.63
CA GLU A 370 12.31 9.57 8.31
C GLU A 370 13.51 10.37 8.84
N LEU A 371 14.59 9.67 9.19
CA LEU A 371 15.85 10.22 9.71
C LEU A 371 16.63 11.10 8.71
N TRP A 372 16.34 11.00 7.41
CA TRP A 372 17.11 11.63 6.33
C TRP A 372 16.34 12.66 5.48
N ARG A 373 15.04 12.86 5.73
CA ARG A 373 14.19 13.82 5.00
C ARG A 373 14.88 15.19 4.88
N GLY A 374 15.05 15.67 3.64
CA GLY A 374 15.56 17.01 3.31
C GLY A 374 17.08 17.18 3.22
N LYS A 375 17.90 16.15 3.41
CA LYS A 375 19.37 16.26 3.27
C LYS A 375 19.82 15.81 1.87
N ARG A 376 20.59 16.64 1.13
CA ARG A 376 21.26 16.22 -0.12
C ARG A 376 22.45 15.31 0.16
N LEU A 377 22.82 14.44 -0.79
CA LEU A 377 23.98 13.57 -0.65
C LEU A 377 25.23 14.47 -0.66
N PRO A 378 26.16 14.32 0.30
CA PRO A 378 27.39 15.10 0.26
C PRO A 378 28.14 14.80 -1.04
N GLY A 379 28.60 15.83 -1.76
CA GLY A 379 29.39 15.65 -2.99
C GLY A 379 30.70 14.88 -2.76
N ASN A 380 31.18 14.80 -1.52
CA ASN A 380 32.29 13.95 -1.10
C ASN A 380 31.92 13.27 0.25
N PRO A 381 31.36 12.05 0.22
CA PRO A 381 30.99 11.32 1.42
C PRO A 381 32.24 10.94 2.22
N LYS A 382 32.24 11.20 3.53
CA LYS A 382 33.40 10.95 4.41
C LYS A 382 33.21 9.73 5.31
N SER A 383 31.96 9.31 5.49
CA SER A 383 31.56 8.17 6.31
C SER A 383 30.49 7.34 5.60
N VAL A 384 30.34 6.08 5.99
CA VAL A 384 29.26 5.23 5.47
C VAL A 384 27.89 5.79 5.87
N ASP A 385 27.80 6.50 7.01
CA ASP A 385 26.58 7.21 7.43
C ASP A 385 26.15 8.25 6.40
N ASP A 386 27.06 8.82 5.60
CA ASP A 386 26.71 9.77 4.53
C ASP A 386 26.04 9.09 3.32
N LEU A 387 26.24 7.77 3.18
CA LEU A 387 25.77 6.96 2.04
C LEU A 387 24.49 6.17 2.35
N LEU A 388 24.41 5.51 3.50
CA LEU A 388 23.31 4.61 3.86
C LEU A 388 23.04 4.57 5.37
N SER A 389 21.79 4.27 5.74
CA SER A 389 21.45 3.93 7.13
C SER A 389 21.65 2.43 7.37
N ARG A 390 22.15 2.07 8.56
CA ARG A 390 22.44 0.69 8.94
C ARG A 390 22.11 0.42 10.39
N TRP A 391 21.45 -0.71 10.65
CA TRP A 391 21.11 -1.17 11.99
C TRP A 391 20.94 -2.68 12.01
N VAL A 392 20.99 -3.27 13.21
CA VAL A 392 20.74 -4.71 13.40
C VAL A 392 19.22 -4.94 13.51
N THR A 393 18.72 -5.95 12.81
CA THR A 393 17.34 -6.42 12.90
C THR A 393 17.33 -7.95 13.07
N SER A 394 16.17 -8.58 13.25
CA SER A 394 16.02 -10.05 13.38
C SER A 394 14.58 -10.45 13.02
N GLY A 395 14.18 -11.69 13.33
CA GLY A 395 12.77 -12.08 13.41
C GLY A 395 12.05 -11.41 14.59
N GLU A 396 10.79 -11.76 14.81
CA GLU A 396 10.04 -11.25 15.96
C GLU A 396 10.32 -12.08 17.21
N ALA A 397 10.15 -11.48 18.39
CA ALA A 397 10.28 -12.22 19.63
C ALA A 397 9.17 -13.28 19.69
N LEU A 398 9.57 -14.57 19.71
CA LEU A 398 8.65 -15.66 20.00
C LEU A 398 8.13 -15.47 21.43
N LEU A 399 6.89 -15.00 21.57
CA LEU A 399 6.24 -14.89 22.87
C LEU A 399 6.10 -16.27 23.51
N ASP A 400 6.11 -16.33 24.84
CA ASP A 400 6.02 -17.56 25.65
C ASP A 400 4.83 -18.47 25.24
N ARG A 401 3.72 -17.85 24.79
CA ARG A 401 2.53 -18.55 24.26
C ARG A 401 2.83 -19.40 23.01
N SER A 402 3.81 -19.00 22.21
CA SER A 402 4.16 -19.65 20.94
C SER A 402 4.99 -20.91 21.18
N LEU A 403 6.08 -20.82 21.95
CA LEU A 403 7.01 -21.94 22.17
C LEU A 403 6.64 -22.87 23.33
N SER A 404 5.81 -22.44 24.29
CA SER A 404 5.40 -23.25 25.46
C SER A 404 6.58 -23.81 26.27
N LEU A 405 7.61 -22.99 26.48
CA LEU A 405 8.82 -23.39 27.22
C LEU A 405 8.54 -23.81 28.67
N ARG A 406 7.42 -23.35 29.25
CA ARG A 406 6.95 -23.75 30.58
C ARG A 406 6.69 -25.24 30.73
N ASP A 407 6.43 -25.95 29.63
CA ASP A 407 6.14 -27.39 29.65
C ASP A 407 7.39 -28.25 29.42
N VAL A 408 8.53 -27.63 29.07
CA VAL A 408 9.80 -28.31 28.83
C VAL A 408 10.46 -28.63 30.17
N THR A 409 10.93 -29.88 30.35
CA THR A 409 11.56 -30.34 31.60
C THR A 409 12.99 -30.84 31.39
N GLU A 410 13.43 -31.00 30.14
CA GLU A 410 14.72 -31.55 29.78
C GLU A 410 15.85 -30.51 29.89
N ILE A 411 16.58 -30.52 31.01
CA ILE A 411 17.71 -29.60 31.27
C ILE A 411 18.77 -29.58 30.15
N PRO A 412 19.24 -30.71 29.57
CA PRO A 412 20.24 -30.68 28.50
C PRO A 412 19.79 -29.94 27.24
N PHE A 413 18.50 -30.01 26.92
CA PHE A 413 17.91 -29.29 25.80
C PHE A 413 17.88 -27.78 26.08
N LEU A 414 17.45 -27.37 27.28
CA LEU A 414 17.43 -25.98 27.70
C LEU A 414 18.85 -25.37 27.74
N LEU A 415 19.85 -26.11 28.21
CA LEU A 415 21.26 -25.67 28.19
C LEU A 415 21.77 -25.50 26.75
N SER A 416 21.47 -26.44 25.86
CA SER A 416 21.84 -26.34 24.44
C SER A 416 21.18 -25.13 23.77
N LEU A 417 19.93 -24.85 24.12
CA LEU A 417 19.20 -23.68 23.63
C LEU A 417 19.78 -22.37 24.20
N CYS A 418 20.16 -22.35 25.49
CA CYS A 418 20.88 -21.22 26.09
C CYS A 418 22.18 -20.91 25.33
N ASP A 419 23.00 -21.92 25.04
CA ASP A 419 24.27 -21.72 24.34
C ASP A 419 24.07 -21.22 22.90
N ALA A 420 23.06 -21.74 22.20
CA ALA A 420 22.71 -21.28 20.86
C ALA A 420 22.24 -19.82 20.86
N LEU A 421 21.37 -19.43 21.81
CA LEU A 421 20.88 -18.05 21.92
C LEU A 421 21.96 -17.07 22.39
N ASP A 422 22.84 -17.48 23.31
CA ASP A 422 23.99 -16.69 23.75
C ASP A 422 24.97 -16.43 22.60
N ALA A 423 25.14 -17.38 21.68
CA ALA A 423 25.90 -17.20 20.45
C ALA A 423 25.25 -16.16 19.52
N GLU A 424 23.91 -16.15 19.42
CA GLU A 424 23.19 -15.12 18.66
C GLU A 424 23.29 -13.73 19.30
N VAL A 425 23.28 -13.61 20.63
CA VAL A 425 23.58 -12.33 21.32
C VAL A 425 24.99 -11.84 20.98
N SER A 426 25.98 -12.74 20.98
CA SER A 426 27.34 -12.40 20.55
C SER A 426 27.40 -11.96 19.08
N ARG A 427 26.63 -12.60 18.18
CA ARG A 427 26.50 -12.19 16.78
C ARG A 427 25.91 -10.79 16.67
N ALA A 428 24.88 -10.47 17.46
CA ALA A 428 24.25 -9.15 17.46
C ALA A 428 25.24 -8.05 17.87
N LEU A 429 26.04 -8.30 18.91
CA LEU A 429 27.07 -7.35 19.35
C LEU A 429 28.17 -7.15 18.31
N HIS A 430 28.58 -8.22 17.61
CA HIS A 430 29.55 -8.13 16.52
C HIS A 430 29.01 -7.31 15.34
N LEU A 431 27.80 -7.61 14.86
CA LEU A 431 27.11 -6.81 13.84
C LEU A 431 26.92 -5.36 14.30
N GLY A 432 26.66 -5.16 15.60
CA GLY A 432 26.67 -3.85 16.25
C GLY A 432 27.95 -3.08 16.00
N GLN A 433 29.10 -3.69 16.26
CA GLN A 433 30.41 -3.08 16.01
C GLN A 433 30.60 -2.73 14.53
N GLU A 434 30.17 -3.62 13.61
CA GLU A 434 30.22 -3.35 12.16
C GLU A 434 29.34 -2.17 11.74
N VAL A 435 28.18 -1.96 12.38
CA VAL A 435 27.35 -0.78 12.12
C VAL A 435 27.84 0.48 12.85
N GLY A 436 28.89 0.39 13.66
CA GLY A 436 29.44 1.50 14.43
C GLY A 436 28.66 1.81 15.71
N TRP A 437 27.97 0.80 16.27
CA TRP A 437 27.33 0.90 17.58
C TRP A 437 28.37 1.09 18.68
N THR A 438 28.06 2.02 19.58
CA THR A 438 28.70 2.16 20.88
C THR A 438 27.60 2.32 21.92
N VAL A 439 27.92 2.03 23.19
CA VAL A 439 26.98 2.21 24.31
C VAL A 439 26.40 3.63 24.35
N ASP A 440 27.23 4.63 24.01
CA ASP A 440 26.84 6.03 23.97
C ASP A 440 25.81 6.33 22.89
N ARG A 441 25.90 5.66 21.73
CA ARG A 441 24.92 5.77 20.63
C ARG A 441 23.59 5.07 20.94
N GLY A 442 23.51 4.31 22.04
CA GLY A 442 22.29 3.66 22.53
C GLY A 442 21.96 2.34 21.80
N PHE A 443 21.04 1.57 22.37
CA PHE A 443 20.69 0.22 21.88
C PHE A 443 19.84 0.20 20.60
N ILE A 444 19.37 1.36 20.11
CA ILE A 444 18.55 1.44 18.89
C ILE A 444 19.27 0.88 17.64
N TRP A 445 20.61 1.02 17.59
CA TRP A 445 21.43 0.46 16.50
C TRP A 445 21.50 -1.06 16.52
N LEU A 446 21.23 -1.68 17.69
CA LEU A 446 21.10 -3.12 17.85
C LEU A 446 19.66 -3.62 17.64
N GLY A 447 18.75 -2.75 17.20
CA GLY A 447 17.33 -3.04 17.01
C GLY A 447 16.42 -2.74 18.21
N GLY A 448 16.99 -2.16 19.28
CA GLY A 448 16.29 -1.80 20.52
C GLY A 448 16.50 -2.85 21.63
N LEU A 449 16.63 -2.39 22.88
CA LEU A 449 16.68 -3.22 24.09
C LEU A 449 16.48 -2.33 25.33
N ASP A 450 15.25 -1.98 25.64
CA ASP A 450 14.90 -1.18 26.83
C ASP A 450 14.89 -2.04 28.09
N ARG A 451 14.46 -3.31 28.02
CA ARG A 451 14.50 -4.32 29.09
C ARG A 451 15.06 -5.66 28.59
N VAL A 452 15.77 -6.39 29.46
CA VAL A 452 16.25 -7.76 29.13
C VAL A 452 15.25 -8.87 29.48
N GLN A 453 14.24 -8.58 30.31
CA GLN A 453 13.20 -9.53 30.70
C GLN A 453 11.81 -8.96 30.41
N LEU A 454 10.94 -9.78 29.80
CA LEU A 454 9.51 -9.50 29.62
C LEU A 454 8.74 -9.95 30.88
N ARG A 455 7.91 -9.08 31.47
CA ARG A 455 7.07 -9.42 32.65
C ARG A 455 6.03 -10.50 32.29
N SER A 456 5.62 -11.33 33.24
CA SER A 456 4.75 -12.47 32.97
C SER A 456 3.24 -12.13 32.93
N SER A 457 2.59 -12.51 31.82
CA SER A 457 1.28 -13.19 31.70
C SER A 457 -0.04 -12.43 31.54
N ASN A 458 -0.13 -11.11 31.67
CA ASN A 458 -1.32 -10.36 31.18
C ASN A 458 -1.00 -8.99 30.53
N GLU A 459 0.26 -8.55 30.61
CA GLU A 459 0.73 -7.24 30.13
C GLU A 459 1.68 -7.36 28.92
N ASP A 460 1.69 -8.51 28.21
CA ASP A 460 2.48 -8.67 26.98
C ASP A 460 2.06 -7.65 25.90
N SER A 461 0.87 -7.07 26.01
CA SER A 461 0.41 -5.98 25.15
C SER A 461 1.15 -4.66 25.37
N ASP A 462 1.80 -4.47 26.53
CA ASP A 462 2.30 -3.18 27.02
C ASP A 462 3.83 -3.17 27.27
N SER A 463 4.55 -4.18 26.78
CA SER A 463 6.02 -4.18 26.87
C SER A 463 6.64 -3.17 25.89
N ALA A 464 7.56 -2.34 26.40
CA ALA A 464 8.34 -1.38 25.59
C ALA A 464 9.07 -2.02 24.41
N ASP A 465 9.50 -3.28 24.58
CA ASP A 465 10.31 -4.00 23.61
C ASP A 465 9.50 -4.93 22.69
N ARG A 466 8.15 -4.94 22.78
CA ARG A 466 7.31 -5.87 22.02
C ARG A 466 7.60 -5.85 20.51
N TYR A 467 7.87 -4.66 19.97
CA TYR A 467 8.15 -4.45 18.56
C TYR A 467 9.64 -4.27 18.25
N HIS A 468 10.51 -4.37 19.26
CA HIS A 468 11.95 -4.30 19.04
C HIS A 468 12.45 -5.58 18.35
N LYS A 469 13.34 -5.38 17.37
CA LYS A 469 13.97 -6.44 16.58
C LYS A 469 15.47 -6.43 16.87
N GLY A 470 16.26 -7.18 16.12
CA GLY A 470 17.70 -7.25 16.33
C GLY A 470 18.04 -8.07 17.56
N ILE A 471 18.64 -7.44 18.58
CA ILE A 471 19.15 -8.13 19.76
C ILE A 471 18.06 -8.54 20.76
N ALA A 472 16.96 -7.78 20.86
CA ALA A 472 15.92 -8.00 21.87
C ALA A 472 15.29 -9.41 21.84
N PRO A 473 14.84 -9.94 20.68
CA PRO A 473 14.27 -11.29 20.61
C PRO A 473 15.18 -12.39 21.18
N ALA A 474 16.48 -12.36 20.85
CA ALA A 474 17.43 -13.34 21.33
C ALA A 474 17.68 -13.21 22.84
N VAL A 475 17.80 -11.99 23.35
CA VAL A 475 17.99 -11.71 24.78
C VAL A 475 16.77 -12.13 25.60
N HIS A 476 15.56 -11.78 25.17
CA HIS A 476 14.33 -12.14 25.89
C HIS A 476 14.12 -13.64 25.93
N LEU A 477 14.32 -14.33 24.80
CA LEU A 477 14.18 -15.77 24.74
C LEU A 477 15.24 -16.46 25.61
N LEU A 478 16.48 -15.98 25.58
CA LEU A 478 17.56 -16.48 26.44
C LEU A 478 17.21 -16.33 27.93
N MET A 479 16.72 -15.15 28.33
CA MET A 479 16.30 -14.91 29.72
C MET A 479 15.13 -15.81 30.13
N ARG A 480 14.16 -16.08 29.25
CA ARG A 480 13.07 -17.04 29.54
C ARG A 480 13.54 -18.48 29.66
N VAL A 481 14.51 -18.90 28.86
CA VAL A 481 15.12 -20.24 29.00
C VAL A 481 15.87 -20.35 30.33
N VAL A 482 16.58 -19.29 30.74
CA VAL A 482 17.25 -19.25 32.05
C VAL A 482 16.24 -19.26 33.20
N GLU A 483 15.16 -18.48 33.15
CA GLU A 483 14.07 -18.55 34.13
C GLU A 483 13.52 -19.98 34.26
N ARG A 484 13.30 -20.66 33.12
CA ARG A 484 12.84 -22.05 33.13
C ARG A 484 13.88 -23.02 33.71
N LEU A 485 15.17 -22.81 33.45
CA LEU A 485 16.25 -23.59 34.07
C LEU A 485 16.25 -23.39 35.60
N VAL A 486 16.06 -22.17 36.08
CA VAL A 486 16.00 -21.85 37.52
C VAL A 486 14.81 -22.51 38.20
N ASP A 487 13.67 -22.61 37.53
CA ASP A 487 12.49 -23.31 38.05
C ASP A 487 12.73 -24.82 38.22
N LEU A 488 13.56 -25.41 37.36
CA LEU A 488 13.85 -26.86 37.36
C LEU A 488 15.06 -27.21 38.23
N ASP A 489 16.18 -26.53 38.02
CA ASP A 489 17.46 -26.73 38.71
C ASP A 489 18.29 -25.42 38.71
N PRO A 490 18.26 -24.64 39.80
CA PRO A 490 19.06 -23.43 39.95
C PRO A 490 20.56 -23.65 39.75
N ALA A 491 21.10 -24.82 40.10
CA ALA A 491 22.54 -25.09 39.98
C ALA A 491 22.98 -25.17 38.51
N ALA A 492 22.10 -25.60 37.61
CA ALA A 492 22.36 -25.63 36.17
C ALA A 492 22.46 -24.22 35.55
N ALA A 493 21.81 -23.21 36.14
CA ALA A 493 21.85 -21.83 35.66
C ALA A 493 23.11 -21.06 36.11
N VAL A 494 23.72 -21.41 37.25
CA VAL A 494 24.90 -20.70 37.79
C VAL A 494 26.07 -20.60 36.79
N PRO A 495 26.48 -21.68 36.07
CA PRO A 495 27.54 -21.58 35.07
C PRO A 495 27.22 -20.64 33.91
N VAL A 496 25.94 -20.45 33.57
CA VAL A 496 25.51 -19.50 32.52
C VAL A 496 25.75 -18.07 32.99
N LEU A 497 25.36 -17.75 34.23
CA LEU A 497 25.57 -16.43 34.84
C LEU A 497 27.07 -16.10 34.98
N SER A 498 27.91 -17.06 35.37
CA SER A 498 29.36 -16.83 35.46
C SER A 498 29.98 -16.48 34.09
N ARG A 499 29.48 -17.08 33.00
CA ARG A 499 29.91 -16.71 31.64
C ARG A 499 29.52 -15.28 31.28
N TRP A 500 28.39 -14.79 31.76
CA TRP A 500 27.96 -13.40 31.55
C TRP A 500 28.82 -12.41 32.32
N GLU A 501 29.16 -12.71 33.57
CA GLU A 501 30.01 -11.86 34.41
C GLU A 501 31.44 -11.76 33.86
N THR A 502 32.01 -12.85 33.35
CA THR A 502 33.39 -12.87 32.81
C THR A 502 33.57 -12.11 31.49
N ARG A 503 32.53 -12.00 30.65
CA ARG A 503 32.61 -11.32 29.35
C ARG A 503 32.42 -9.80 29.44
N ASP A 504 31.86 -9.31 30.56
CA ASP A 504 31.70 -7.90 30.96
C ASP A 504 31.29 -6.91 29.84
N ASP A 505 30.36 -7.33 28.96
CA ASP A 505 29.72 -6.42 28.02
C ASP A 505 28.40 -5.83 28.59
N PRO A 506 27.94 -4.67 28.11
CA PRO A 506 26.76 -3.99 28.64
C PRO A 506 25.46 -4.81 28.60
N VAL A 507 25.30 -5.73 27.65
CA VAL A 507 24.09 -6.57 27.53
C VAL A 507 24.15 -7.71 28.53
N ARG A 508 25.26 -8.45 28.58
CA ARG A 508 25.46 -9.54 29.56
C ARG A 508 25.47 -9.04 30.99
N MET A 509 25.98 -7.83 31.23
CA MET A 509 25.88 -7.16 32.53
C MET A 509 24.44 -6.93 32.96
N ARG A 510 23.55 -6.53 32.03
CA ARG A 510 22.12 -6.34 32.30
C ARG A 510 21.42 -7.68 32.52
N MET A 511 21.72 -8.69 31.71
CA MET A 511 21.20 -10.05 31.88
C MET A 511 21.60 -10.65 33.23
N PHE A 512 22.88 -10.49 33.63
CA PHE A 512 23.35 -10.86 34.95
C PHE A 512 22.60 -10.12 36.05
N ALA A 513 22.45 -8.80 35.94
CA ALA A 513 21.75 -8.00 36.95
C ALA A 513 20.28 -8.42 37.11
N ALA A 514 19.61 -8.74 35.99
CA ALA A 514 18.25 -9.27 35.99
C ALA A 514 18.13 -10.66 36.64
N ALA A 515 19.03 -11.58 36.29
CA ALA A 515 19.04 -12.93 36.87
C ALA A 515 19.44 -12.92 38.36
N ALA A 516 20.35 -12.03 38.78
CA ALA A 516 20.80 -11.90 40.17
C ALA A 516 19.72 -11.38 41.13
N VAL A 517 18.54 -10.98 40.64
CA VAL A 517 17.37 -10.72 41.49
C VAL A 517 16.92 -12.00 42.20
N GLU A 518 17.14 -13.18 41.61
CA GLU A 518 16.81 -14.47 42.23
C GLU A 518 17.84 -14.83 43.33
N PRO A 519 17.43 -14.92 44.62
CA PRO A 519 18.34 -15.23 45.71
C PRO A 519 18.99 -16.62 45.62
N ARG A 520 18.36 -17.59 44.93
CA ARG A 520 18.90 -18.94 44.72
C ARG A 520 20.14 -18.98 43.82
N LEU A 521 20.40 -17.94 43.04
CA LEU A 521 21.50 -17.91 42.05
C LEU A 521 22.75 -17.17 42.52
N VAL A 522 22.57 -16.07 43.26
CA VAL A 522 23.67 -15.17 43.65
C VAL A 522 23.49 -14.75 45.11
N ASP A 523 24.53 -14.95 45.90
CA ASP A 523 24.55 -14.58 47.32
C ASP A 523 24.62 -13.05 47.52
N PRO A 524 24.13 -12.53 48.66
CA PRO A 524 24.09 -11.09 48.91
C PRO A 524 25.45 -10.40 48.91
N ASP A 525 26.54 -11.08 49.31
CA ASP A 525 27.88 -10.48 49.33
C ASP A 525 28.42 -10.30 47.91
N HIS A 526 28.12 -11.24 47.00
CA HIS A 526 28.40 -11.08 45.58
C HIS A 526 27.57 -9.94 44.98
N VAL A 527 26.27 -9.84 45.26
CA VAL A 527 25.44 -8.70 44.81
C VAL A 527 26.01 -7.36 45.30
N GLY A 528 26.42 -7.28 46.58
CA GLY A 528 27.05 -6.09 47.16
C GLY A 528 28.37 -5.72 46.49
N ARG A 529 29.23 -6.69 46.16
CA ARG A 529 30.47 -6.46 45.38
C ARG A 529 30.16 -5.98 43.96
N PHE A 530 29.20 -6.62 43.28
CA PHE A 530 28.79 -6.25 41.93
C PHE A 530 28.29 -4.79 41.87
N LEU A 531 27.35 -4.40 42.75
CA LEU A 531 26.79 -3.05 42.78
C LEU A 531 27.85 -1.97 43.07
N ARG A 532 28.82 -2.23 43.95
CA ARG A 532 29.90 -1.28 44.26
C ARG A 532 30.92 -1.13 43.14
N SER A 533 31.10 -2.14 42.31
CA SER A 533 32.01 -2.09 41.16
C SER A 533 31.45 -1.29 39.97
N ARG A 534 30.18 -0.88 40.00
CA ARG A 534 29.53 -0.17 38.89
C ARG A 534 30.03 1.26 38.79
N THR A 535 30.17 1.74 37.55
CA THR A 535 30.54 3.14 37.28
C THR A 535 29.36 4.08 37.59
N PRO A 536 29.62 5.40 37.75
CA PRO A 536 28.54 6.38 37.91
C PRO A 536 27.51 6.34 36.78
N ASP A 537 27.93 6.14 35.53
CA ASP A 537 26.98 6.05 34.42
C ASP A 537 26.11 4.79 34.50
N GLN A 538 26.69 3.63 34.81
CA GLN A 538 25.93 2.38 35.01
C GLN A 538 24.95 2.48 36.20
N THR A 539 25.29 3.28 37.21
CA THR A 539 24.46 3.48 38.41
C THR A 539 23.24 4.36 38.15
N TRP A 540 23.40 5.39 37.30
CA TRP A 540 22.43 6.47 37.13
C TRP A 540 21.71 6.46 35.77
N ASP A 541 22.12 5.63 34.82
CA ASP A 541 21.50 5.56 33.49
C ASP A 541 20.33 4.60 33.39
N LEU A 542 19.17 5.04 33.84
CA LEU A 542 17.96 4.22 33.84
C LEU A 542 17.48 3.82 32.44
N SER A 543 17.89 4.53 31.38
CA SER A 543 17.56 4.13 30.00
C SER A 543 18.49 3.06 29.44
N ARG A 544 19.73 2.94 29.95
CA ARG A 544 20.72 1.97 29.45
C ARG A 544 20.90 0.77 30.38
N PHE A 545 20.73 0.96 31.70
CA PHE A 545 20.96 -0.06 32.73
C PHE A 545 19.83 -0.12 33.78
N PRO A 546 18.54 -0.23 33.38
CA PRO A 546 17.43 -0.30 34.35
C PRO A 546 17.54 -1.51 35.29
N GLU A 547 18.07 -2.64 34.81
CA GLU A 547 18.19 -3.89 35.58
C GLU A 547 19.11 -3.74 36.80
N ILE A 548 20.17 -2.93 36.71
CA ILE A 548 21.06 -2.68 37.85
C ILE A 548 20.30 -1.92 38.96
N ALA A 549 19.43 -1.00 38.56
CA ALA A 549 18.64 -0.21 39.49
C ALA A 549 17.52 -1.03 40.14
N ALA A 550 16.92 -1.95 39.38
CA ALA A 550 15.96 -2.93 39.89
C ALA A 550 16.62 -3.92 40.88
N LEU A 551 17.76 -4.50 40.51
CA LEU A 551 18.56 -5.39 41.38
C LEU A 551 18.90 -4.71 42.71
N ARG A 552 19.40 -3.47 42.63
CA ARG A 552 19.72 -2.68 43.82
C ARG A 552 18.51 -2.52 44.74
N ALA A 553 17.33 -2.24 44.20
CA ALA A 553 16.13 -2.06 45.01
C ALA A 553 15.64 -3.37 45.62
N LEU A 554 15.47 -4.41 44.81
CA LEU A 554 14.86 -5.68 45.22
C LEU A 554 15.72 -6.47 46.22
N ARG A 555 17.06 -6.43 46.08
CA ARG A 555 17.98 -7.16 46.97
C ARG A 555 18.58 -6.28 48.07
N PHE A 556 18.19 -5.01 48.20
CA PHE A 556 18.83 -4.07 49.15
C PHE A 556 18.81 -4.55 50.60
N GLY A 557 17.66 -5.11 51.02
CA GLY A 557 17.42 -5.54 52.40
C GLY A 557 18.32 -6.69 52.85
N GLU A 558 18.84 -7.47 51.91
CA GLU A 558 19.70 -8.64 52.17
C GLU A 558 21.19 -8.27 52.25
N LEU A 559 21.58 -7.09 51.79
CA LEU A 559 22.97 -6.65 51.76
C LEU A 559 23.52 -6.37 53.16
N SER A 560 24.83 -6.52 53.33
CA SER A 560 25.51 -6.15 54.56
C SER A 560 25.28 -4.67 54.92
N ARG A 561 25.28 -4.33 56.22
CA ARG A 561 25.11 -2.93 56.68
C ARG A 561 26.18 -1.99 56.12
N ALA A 562 27.39 -2.49 55.90
CA ALA A 562 28.47 -1.74 55.25
C ALA A 562 28.13 -1.40 53.80
N ASP A 563 27.58 -2.35 53.04
CA ASP A 563 27.21 -2.16 51.64
C ASP A 563 26.00 -1.24 51.50
N GLN A 564 24.97 -1.41 52.33
CA GLN A 564 23.81 -0.52 52.38
C GLN A 564 24.25 0.94 52.61
N THR A 565 25.16 1.16 53.55
CA THR A 565 25.67 2.50 53.88
C THR A 565 26.51 3.08 52.72
N SER A 566 27.37 2.26 52.10
CA SER A 566 28.19 2.67 50.96
C SER A 566 27.33 3.06 49.75
N ILE A 567 26.37 2.22 49.37
CA ILE A 567 25.46 2.44 48.24
C ILE A 567 24.61 3.68 48.46
N CYS A 568 23.97 3.82 49.63
CA CYS A 568 23.19 5.03 49.96
C CYS A 568 24.05 6.30 49.95
N GLY A 569 25.32 6.22 50.36
CA GLY A 569 26.26 7.34 50.27
C GLY A 569 26.45 7.83 48.83
N VAL A 570 26.60 6.90 47.88
CA VAL A 570 26.70 7.23 46.44
C VAL A 570 25.39 7.79 45.91
N LEU A 571 24.23 7.25 46.31
CA LEU A 571 22.92 7.74 45.87
C LEU A 571 22.66 9.18 46.35
N ILE A 572 22.95 9.50 47.61
CA ILE A 572 22.79 10.85 48.17
C ILE A 572 23.69 11.87 47.45
N LEU A 573 24.89 11.46 47.00
CA LEU A 573 25.78 12.33 46.24
C LEU A 573 25.20 12.71 44.87
N GLY A 574 24.26 11.93 44.32
CA GLY A 574 23.55 12.18 43.07
C GLY A 574 24.40 11.94 41.81
N PRO A 575 23.80 12.07 40.61
CA PRO A 575 24.47 11.81 39.35
C PRO A 575 25.64 12.77 39.07
N PRO A 576 26.64 12.35 38.27
CA PRO A 576 27.80 13.18 37.94
C PRO A 576 27.42 14.44 37.16
N ARG A 577 28.18 15.52 37.36
CA ARG A 577 27.91 16.84 36.72
C ARG A 577 27.84 16.77 35.19
N ALA A 578 28.58 15.87 34.55
CA ALA A 578 28.56 15.70 33.10
C ALA A 578 27.17 15.34 32.55
N ARG A 579 26.38 14.53 33.29
CA ARG A 579 24.99 14.17 32.91
C ARG A 579 24.00 15.32 33.00
N LEU A 580 24.30 16.31 33.85
CA LEU A 580 23.43 17.46 34.10
C LEU A 580 23.74 18.64 33.16
N ARG A 581 24.68 18.48 32.23
CA ARG A 581 25.03 19.49 31.20
C ARG A 581 24.11 19.37 29.98
N ARG A 582 22.81 19.61 30.14
CA ARG A 582 21.94 19.93 28.99
C ARG A 582 22.01 21.44 28.72
N ARG A 583 22.03 21.85 27.43
CA ARG A 583 21.99 23.27 27.05
C ARG A 583 20.69 23.90 27.57
N GLY A 584 20.77 25.11 28.13
CA GLY A 584 19.60 25.88 28.59
C GLY A 584 19.21 25.73 30.06
N LEU A 585 19.74 24.76 30.82
CA LEU A 585 19.38 24.59 32.24
C LEU A 585 20.14 25.54 33.17
N SER A 586 19.39 26.24 34.03
CA SER A 586 19.88 27.08 35.13
C SER A 586 20.52 26.26 36.26
N THR A 587 21.26 26.93 37.14
CA THR A 587 21.95 26.29 38.29
C THR A 587 20.97 25.66 39.28
N SER A 588 19.82 26.28 39.49
CA SER A 588 18.73 25.77 40.36
C SER A 588 18.08 24.52 39.77
N GLU A 589 17.80 24.49 38.45
CA GLU A 589 17.23 23.33 37.78
C GLU A 589 18.18 22.12 37.79
N ARG A 590 19.48 22.34 37.58
CA ARG A 590 20.48 21.26 37.70
C ARG A 590 20.53 20.69 39.10
N ARG A 591 20.40 21.53 40.13
CA ARG A 591 20.31 21.08 41.53
C ARG A 591 19.03 20.29 41.77
N ARG A 592 17.88 20.77 41.28
CA ARG A 592 16.58 20.07 41.36
C ARG A 592 16.63 18.69 40.73
N LEU A 593 17.12 18.56 39.49
CA LEU A 593 17.24 17.27 38.79
C LEU A 593 18.20 16.31 39.51
N LYS A 594 19.29 16.83 40.07
CA LYS A 594 20.25 16.03 40.83
C LYS A 594 19.61 15.44 42.09
N ILE A 595 18.92 16.25 42.87
CA ILE A 595 18.23 15.82 44.10
C ILE A 595 17.07 14.90 43.74
N GLY A 596 16.27 15.24 42.73
CA GLY A 596 15.15 14.41 42.26
C GLY A 596 15.58 13.02 41.81
N ALA A 597 16.73 12.88 41.13
CA ALA A 597 17.26 11.57 40.80
C ALA A 597 17.59 10.74 42.05
N ALA A 598 18.19 11.34 43.08
CA ALA A 598 18.52 10.67 44.33
C ALA A 598 17.28 10.30 45.15
N ILE A 599 16.27 11.18 45.22
CA ILE A 599 14.96 10.89 45.83
C ILE A 599 14.36 9.66 45.16
N ARG A 600 14.22 9.67 43.82
CA ARG A 600 13.63 8.56 43.07
C ARG A 600 14.30 7.21 43.37
N GLU A 601 15.63 7.17 43.40
CA GLU A 601 16.38 5.93 43.66
C GLU A 601 16.23 5.43 45.09
N LEU A 602 16.23 6.32 46.10
CA LEU A 602 16.04 5.93 47.50
C LEU A 602 14.59 5.52 47.78
N SER A 603 13.62 6.25 47.24
CA SER A 603 12.20 5.88 47.31
C SER A 603 11.92 4.56 46.60
N ARG A 604 12.64 4.25 45.51
CA ARG A 604 12.56 2.94 44.84
C ARG A 604 12.95 1.80 45.78
N ILE A 605 13.99 1.98 46.60
CA ILE A 605 14.40 0.99 47.59
C ILE A 605 13.30 0.83 48.65
N GLU A 606 12.77 1.93 49.21
CA GLU A 606 11.69 1.87 50.21
C GLU A 606 10.40 1.22 49.64
N ALA A 607 10.09 1.43 48.36
CA ALA A 607 8.94 0.83 47.70
C ALA A 607 8.97 -0.71 47.67
N THR A 608 10.13 -1.34 47.85
CA THR A 608 10.27 -2.80 47.99
C THR A 608 10.05 -3.31 49.41
N GLY A 609 9.85 -2.40 50.38
CA GLY A 609 9.77 -2.72 51.81
C GLY A 609 11.11 -2.75 52.54
N ALA A 610 12.23 -2.46 51.86
CA ALA A 610 13.56 -2.43 52.47
C ALA A 610 13.78 -1.17 53.33
N SER A 611 14.35 -1.33 54.53
CA SER A 611 14.66 -0.21 55.43
C SER A 611 15.99 0.45 55.09
N LEU A 612 15.98 1.77 54.83
CA LEU A 612 17.20 2.55 54.59
C LEU A 612 18.04 2.74 55.87
N PRO A 613 19.37 2.88 55.75
CA PRO A 613 20.22 3.30 56.87
C PRO A 613 19.75 4.65 57.47
N PRO A 614 19.88 4.88 58.79
CA PRO A 614 19.31 6.06 59.46
C PRO A 614 19.68 7.40 58.82
N LYS A 615 20.93 7.54 58.35
CA LYS A 615 21.42 8.75 57.67
C LYS A 615 20.72 9.00 56.32
N ALA A 616 20.41 7.93 55.58
CA ALA A 616 19.76 8.03 54.28
C ALA A 616 18.25 8.24 54.41
N ALA A 617 17.61 7.56 55.38
CA ALA A 617 16.20 7.79 55.71
C ALA A 617 15.94 9.25 56.15
N ALA A 618 16.79 9.78 57.05
CA ALA A 618 16.69 11.19 57.48
C ALA A 618 16.93 12.18 56.33
N TRP A 619 17.84 11.86 55.40
CA TRP A 619 18.06 12.68 54.19
C TRP A 619 16.84 12.67 53.28
N LEU A 620 16.27 11.48 52.99
CA LEU A 620 15.11 11.33 52.11
C LEU A 620 13.89 12.06 52.66
N GLN A 621 13.58 11.92 53.95
CA GLN A 621 12.46 12.63 54.59
C GLN A 621 12.59 14.15 54.47
N ARG A 622 13.81 14.70 54.65
CA ARG A 622 14.05 16.13 54.53
C ARG A 622 13.87 16.64 53.10
N GLU A 623 14.45 15.96 52.11
CA GLU A 623 14.41 16.43 50.72
C GLU A 623 13.06 16.13 50.04
N HIS A 624 12.33 15.08 50.46
CA HIS A 624 10.99 14.76 49.97
C HIS A 624 9.98 15.88 50.24
N LEU A 625 10.05 16.52 51.41
CA LEU A 625 9.20 17.68 51.73
C LEU A 625 9.39 18.84 50.75
N ALA A 626 10.59 18.99 50.17
CA ALA A 626 10.91 20.04 49.22
C ALA A 626 10.59 19.65 47.76
N PHE A 627 10.59 18.36 47.42
CA PHE A 627 10.35 17.87 46.05
C PHE A 627 9.53 16.56 46.03
N PRO A 628 8.23 16.61 46.39
CA PRO A 628 7.40 15.42 46.47
C PRO A 628 7.17 14.74 45.12
N GLU A 629 7.29 15.47 44.01
CA GLU A 629 7.04 14.98 42.65
C GLU A 629 8.02 13.90 42.16
N PHE A 630 9.18 13.76 42.81
CA PHE A 630 10.19 12.75 42.43
C PHE A 630 10.06 11.43 43.20
N MET A 631 9.06 11.32 44.08
CA MET A 631 8.78 10.06 44.78
C MET A 631 8.46 8.95 43.79
N SER A 632 9.01 7.78 44.08
CA SER A 632 8.63 6.56 43.39
C SER A 632 7.84 5.67 44.33
N THR A 633 6.74 5.12 43.84
CA THR A 633 5.98 4.03 44.47
C THR A 633 6.22 2.68 43.80
N SER A 634 7.06 2.63 42.76
CA SER A 634 7.31 1.43 41.95
C SER A 634 8.80 1.20 41.71
N VAL A 635 9.17 -0.08 41.59
CA VAL A 635 10.53 -0.49 41.19
C VAL A 635 10.86 0.00 39.78
N ASP A 636 9.86 0.15 38.91
CA ASP A 636 10.06 0.51 37.50
C ASP A 636 10.09 2.02 37.22
N ALA A 637 9.96 2.87 38.25
CA ALA A 637 9.84 4.31 38.02
C ALA A 637 11.07 4.91 37.33
N GLY A 638 10.84 5.60 36.21
CA GLY A 638 11.87 6.23 35.40
C GLY A 638 12.55 5.28 34.39
N PHE A 639 12.12 4.02 34.31
CA PHE A 639 12.48 3.14 33.20
C PHE A 639 11.69 3.53 31.95
N ARG A 640 12.20 3.13 30.77
CA ARG A 640 11.46 3.29 29.53
C ARG A 640 10.29 2.29 29.50
N THR A 641 9.10 2.80 29.26
CA THR A 641 7.88 2.01 29.04
C THR A 641 7.52 2.02 27.56
N SER A 642 6.56 1.17 27.15
CA SER A 642 5.84 1.31 25.88
C SER A 642 5.37 2.75 25.69
N PHE A 643 5.09 3.15 24.44
CA PHE A 643 4.53 4.46 24.11
C PHE A 643 3.30 4.76 24.97
N SER A 644 3.51 5.34 26.14
CA SER A 644 2.48 5.86 27.00
C SER A 644 2.36 7.32 26.62
N SER A 645 1.23 7.69 26.03
CA SER A 645 0.81 9.08 25.94
C SER A 645 0.57 9.58 27.36
N GLY A 646 1.63 10.09 27.99
CA GLY A 646 1.51 10.84 29.22
C GLY A 646 0.85 12.17 28.89
N TRP A 647 -0.29 12.46 29.50
CA TRP A 647 -0.85 13.81 29.46
C TRP A 647 0.15 14.75 30.11
N VAL A 648 0.83 15.56 29.29
CA VAL A 648 1.62 16.69 29.78
C VAL A 648 0.62 17.78 30.12
N PRO A 649 0.57 18.27 31.38
CA PRO A 649 -0.30 19.37 31.74
C PRO A 649 -0.04 20.57 30.81
N PRO A 650 -1.07 21.16 30.18
CA PRO A 650 -0.93 22.33 29.33
C PRO A 650 -0.21 23.44 30.10
N ASN A 651 0.87 23.98 29.54
CA ASN A 651 1.61 25.07 30.17
C ASN A 651 1.07 26.40 29.62
N ARG A 652 -0.14 26.76 30.04
CA ARG A 652 -0.84 27.95 29.53
C ARG A 652 -0.08 29.24 29.85
N ASP A 653 -0.10 30.19 28.93
CA ASP A 653 0.40 31.54 29.17
C ASP A 653 -0.59 32.34 30.05
N SER A 654 -0.41 32.27 31.37
CA SER A 654 -1.25 33.01 32.33
C SER A 654 -1.09 34.53 32.23
N THR A 655 -0.12 35.06 31.48
CA THR A 655 0.01 36.51 31.30
C THR A 655 -1.11 37.08 30.43
N LEU A 656 -1.71 36.26 29.55
CA LEU A 656 -2.85 36.65 28.72
C LEU A 656 -4.14 36.86 29.52
N ASP A 657 -4.27 36.24 30.69
CA ASP A 657 -5.45 36.42 31.55
C ASP A 657 -5.62 37.88 32.00
N ALA A 658 -4.49 38.59 32.19
CA ALA A 658 -4.43 39.97 32.69
C ALA A 658 -4.39 41.05 31.58
N VAL A 659 -4.36 40.66 30.30
CA VAL A 659 -4.38 41.61 29.16
C VAL A 659 -5.81 42.12 28.97
N ASP A 660 -5.97 43.43 28.74
CA ASP A 660 -7.27 44.03 28.45
C ASP A 660 -7.83 43.54 27.10
N ASP A 661 -9.16 43.43 27.00
CA ASP A 661 -9.82 42.85 25.82
C ASP A 661 -9.52 43.61 24.51
N GLU A 662 -9.22 44.90 24.57
CA GLU A 662 -8.83 45.70 23.38
C GLU A 662 -7.43 45.36 22.85
N GLU A 663 -6.51 44.95 23.74
CA GLU A 663 -5.11 44.64 23.39
C GLU A 663 -4.87 43.14 23.17
N LEU A 664 -5.77 42.30 23.69
CA LEU A 664 -5.68 40.83 23.65
C LEU A 664 -5.42 40.27 22.25
N PRO A 665 -6.09 40.69 21.16
CA PRO A 665 -5.83 40.16 19.83
C PRO A 665 -4.40 40.43 19.33
N GLY A 666 -3.86 41.62 19.61
CA GLY A 666 -2.49 41.98 19.24
C GLY A 666 -1.46 41.17 20.02
N ALA A 667 -1.73 40.97 21.31
CA ALA A 667 -0.86 40.22 22.21
C ALA A 667 -0.79 38.72 21.85
N VAL A 668 -1.90 38.13 21.36
CA VAL A 668 -1.94 36.77 20.84
C VAL A 668 -1.23 36.67 19.49
N ASP A 669 -1.48 37.62 18.59
CA ASP A 669 -0.89 37.63 17.25
C ASP A 669 0.64 37.73 17.29
N GLU A 670 1.18 38.63 18.10
CA GLU A 670 2.63 38.81 18.26
C GLU A 670 3.32 37.56 18.80
N ARG A 671 2.74 36.92 19.83
CA ARG A 671 3.30 35.69 20.42
C ARG A 671 3.29 34.52 19.43
N LEU A 672 2.25 34.40 18.61
CA LEU A 672 2.16 33.35 17.58
C LEU A 672 3.08 33.63 16.38
N ARG A 673 3.24 34.90 15.99
CA ARG A 673 4.12 35.33 14.89
C ARG A 673 5.59 34.95 15.11
N HIS A 674 6.05 34.97 16.35
CA HIS A 674 7.43 34.64 16.73
C HIS A 674 7.63 33.17 17.12
N GLY A 675 6.63 32.31 16.90
CA GLY A 675 6.70 30.89 17.19
C GLY A 675 7.79 30.16 16.38
N THR A 676 8.46 29.19 17.00
CA THR A 676 9.58 28.45 16.37
C THR A 676 9.15 27.14 15.70
N GLY A 677 7.85 26.79 15.77
CA GLY A 677 7.30 25.53 15.29
C GLY A 677 7.71 24.32 16.13
N ARG A 678 8.16 24.55 17.37
CA ARG A 678 8.61 23.49 18.27
C ARG A 678 7.47 23.08 19.19
N TRP A 679 7.38 21.78 19.47
CA TRP A 679 6.38 21.22 20.40
C TRP A 679 6.36 21.91 21.77
N GLU A 680 7.53 22.37 22.25
CA GLU A 680 7.72 23.07 23.54
C GLU A 680 7.99 24.59 23.39
N GLY A 681 7.64 25.19 22.25
CA GLY A 681 7.87 26.63 22.01
C GLY A 681 6.89 27.55 22.77
N PRO A 682 7.20 28.84 22.92
CA PRO A 682 6.31 29.82 23.55
C PRO A 682 4.93 29.93 22.87
N GLU A 683 4.84 29.59 21.59
CA GLU A 683 3.58 29.47 20.85
C GLU A 683 2.63 28.41 21.45
N ARG A 684 3.18 27.31 22.01
CA ARG A 684 2.39 26.24 22.62
C ARG A 684 1.63 26.72 23.84
N ALA A 685 2.23 27.62 24.63
CA ALA A 685 1.60 28.20 25.81
C ALA A 685 0.36 29.05 25.46
N VAL A 686 0.37 29.70 24.30
CA VAL A 686 -0.78 30.44 23.77
C VAL A 686 -1.89 29.48 23.31
N TRP A 687 -1.53 28.38 22.63
CA TRP A 687 -2.50 27.35 22.25
C TRP A 687 -3.13 26.66 23.46
N ASP A 688 -2.32 26.34 24.46
CA ASP A 688 -2.77 25.77 25.74
C ASP A 688 -3.66 26.75 26.51
N TRP A 689 -3.45 28.06 26.37
CA TRP A 689 -4.34 29.10 26.91
C TRP A 689 -5.69 29.17 26.17
N LEU A 690 -5.69 29.03 24.83
CA LEU A 690 -6.91 28.99 24.02
C LEU A 690 -7.76 27.73 24.25
N ASP A 691 -7.14 26.64 24.72
CA ASP A 691 -7.81 25.39 25.08
C ASP A 691 -8.60 25.47 26.39
N VAL A 692 -8.34 26.51 27.20
CA VAL A 692 -9.15 26.80 28.37
C VAL A 692 -10.53 27.30 27.89
N ARG A 693 -11.58 26.74 28.50
CA ARG A 693 -12.97 27.11 28.24
C ARG A 693 -13.15 28.62 28.27
N ASP A 694 -13.91 29.16 27.32
CA ASP A 694 -14.28 30.57 27.14
C ASP A 694 -13.15 31.53 26.68
N ASN A 695 -11.87 31.14 26.71
CA ASN A 695 -10.77 32.00 26.26
C ASN A 695 -10.80 32.25 24.74
N ALA A 696 -11.12 31.22 23.95
CA ALA A 696 -11.33 31.38 22.52
C ALA A 696 -12.52 32.32 22.22
N THR A 697 -13.60 32.23 23.00
CA THR A 697 -14.76 33.13 22.90
C THR A 697 -14.39 34.56 23.28
N ARG A 698 -13.58 34.75 24.33
CA ARG A 698 -13.05 36.05 24.75
C ARG A 698 -12.24 36.69 23.62
N LEU A 699 -11.36 35.92 22.98
CA LEU A 699 -10.58 36.37 21.83
C LEU A 699 -11.49 36.72 20.62
N VAL A 700 -12.54 35.94 20.37
CA VAL A 700 -13.55 36.24 19.33
C VAL A 700 -14.22 37.59 19.57
N ARG A 701 -14.72 37.85 20.78
CA ARG A 701 -15.37 39.13 21.13
C ARG A 701 -14.41 40.31 20.98
N ALA A 702 -13.16 40.15 21.42
CA ALA A 702 -12.11 41.14 21.26
C ALA A 702 -11.76 41.44 19.79
N LEU A 703 -11.71 40.41 18.93
CA LEU A 703 -11.43 40.54 17.49
C LEU A 703 -12.56 41.20 16.71
N ILE A 704 -13.81 40.95 17.10
CA ILE A 704 -15.00 41.52 16.42
C ILE A 704 -15.20 43.00 16.76
N SER A 705 -14.59 43.49 17.85
CA SER A 705 -14.64 44.89 18.28
C SER A 705 -14.09 45.86 17.23
N GLU A 706 -14.61 47.09 17.22
CA GLU A 706 -14.33 48.09 16.17
C GLU A 706 -12.85 48.52 16.13
N ALA A 707 -12.14 48.47 17.27
CA ALA A 707 -10.71 48.81 17.40
C ALA A 707 -9.77 47.79 16.72
N SER A 708 -10.20 46.53 16.59
CA SER A 708 -9.40 45.42 16.06
C SER A 708 -9.55 45.25 14.55
N ARG A 709 -10.61 45.80 13.94
CA ARG A 709 -10.97 45.62 12.51
C ARG A 709 -9.99 46.24 11.51
N VAL A 710 -9.12 47.15 11.96
CA VAL A 710 -8.17 47.89 11.11
C VAL A 710 -6.73 47.36 11.24
N ARG A 711 -6.46 46.47 12.22
CA ARG A 711 -5.12 45.93 12.49
C ARG A 711 -4.88 44.64 11.71
N TYR A 712 -3.63 44.43 11.26
CA TYR A 712 -3.20 43.18 10.65
C TYR A 712 -2.93 42.12 11.73
N LEU A 713 -3.84 41.15 11.86
CA LEU A 713 -3.89 40.16 12.95
C LEU A 713 -4.09 38.72 12.43
N GLY A 714 -3.36 38.32 11.38
CA GLY A 714 -3.59 37.05 10.69
C GLY A 714 -3.43 35.80 11.57
N HIS A 715 -2.46 35.77 12.50
CA HIS A 715 -2.24 34.63 13.39
C HIS A 715 -3.31 34.53 14.49
N ALA A 716 -3.83 35.66 14.98
CA ALA A 716 -4.94 35.64 15.94
C ALA A 716 -6.23 35.11 15.28
N TRP A 717 -6.51 35.50 14.03
CA TRP A 717 -7.63 34.96 13.24
C TRP A 717 -7.47 33.47 12.95
N GLU A 718 -6.25 33.03 12.59
CA GLU A 718 -5.90 31.61 12.43
C GLU A 718 -6.15 30.83 13.73
N ALA A 719 -5.79 31.41 14.87
CA ALA A 719 -5.92 30.78 16.19
C ALA A 719 -7.36 30.61 16.65
N VAL A 720 -8.19 31.64 16.48
CA VAL A 720 -9.64 31.53 16.67
C VAL A 720 -10.21 30.43 15.80
N GLY A 721 -9.81 30.38 14.53
CA GLY A 721 -10.38 29.41 13.60
C GLY A 721 -10.13 27.95 14.01
N ARG A 722 -9.03 27.69 14.72
CA ARG A 722 -8.66 26.34 15.19
C ARG A 722 -9.25 25.96 16.54
N ARG A 723 -9.52 26.91 17.44
CA ARG A 723 -9.90 26.62 18.84
C ARG A 723 -11.29 27.08 19.26
N HIS A 724 -11.93 27.97 18.49
CA HIS A 724 -13.33 28.35 18.73
C HIS A 724 -14.28 27.30 18.13
N LEU A 725 -14.71 26.34 18.97
CA LEU A 725 -15.53 25.19 18.58
C LEU A 725 -16.96 25.31 19.14
N PRO A 726 -17.98 24.74 18.45
CA PRO A 726 -19.34 24.68 19.00
C PRO A 726 -19.40 23.76 20.23
N ALA A 727 -20.36 23.97 21.13
CA ALA A 727 -20.47 23.14 22.34
C ALA A 727 -20.80 21.67 21.97
N GLN A 728 -20.09 20.72 22.59
CA GLN A 728 -20.42 19.29 22.49
C GLN A 728 -21.64 19.00 23.38
N ARG A 729 -22.84 18.90 22.81
CA ARG A 729 -24.06 18.51 23.54
C ARG A 729 -25.05 17.73 22.68
N ASP A 730 -25.74 16.79 23.33
CA ASP A 730 -26.86 16.00 22.80
C ASP A 730 -28.02 16.92 22.35
N PRO A 731 -28.74 16.61 21.26
CA PRO A 731 -29.74 17.49 20.63
C PRO A 731 -31.02 17.74 21.46
N ALA A 732 -31.06 17.38 22.74
CA ALA A 732 -32.25 17.44 23.60
C ALA A 732 -32.27 18.59 24.64
N ASP A 733 -31.16 19.29 24.88
CA ASP A 733 -31.11 20.41 25.85
C ASP A 733 -31.22 21.77 25.14
N SER A 734 -32.35 22.45 25.30
CA SER A 734 -32.71 23.72 24.64
C SER A 734 -32.38 24.95 25.49
N ASP A 735 -31.09 25.22 25.73
CA ASP A 735 -30.68 26.47 26.38
C ASP A 735 -29.70 27.26 25.48
N ASP A 736 -30.25 28.22 24.72
CA ASP A 736 -29.57 29.03 23.69
C ASP A 736 -28.38 29.85 24.23
N GLN A 737 -28.30 30.10 25.55
CA GLN A 737 -27.27 30.96 26.14
C GLN A 737 -25.88 30.31 26.24
N THR A 738 -25.76 28.99 26.08
CA THR A 738 -24.47 28.27 26.26
C THR A 738 -23.70 27.98 24.98
N ASP A 739 -24.28 28.17 23.79
CA ASP A 739 -23.70 27.69 22.52
C ASP A 739 -22.92 28.77 21.73
N HIS A 740 -22.69 29.96 22.30
CA HIS A 740 -21.97 31.08 21.66
C HIS A 740 -22.45 31.44 20.24
N TYR A 741 -23.71 31.10 19.90
CA TYR A 741 -24.24 31.23 18.55
C TYR A 741 -24.22 32.69 18.06
N SER A 742 -24.50 33.65 18.94
CA SER A 742 -24.40 35.09 18.64
C SER A 742 -22.98 35.52 18.31
N ASP A 743 -21.99 34.98 19.02
CA ASP A 743 -20.56 35.26 18.79
C ASP A 743 -20.13 34.69 17.43
N ALA A 744 -20.58 33.47 17.09
CA ALA A 744 -20.34 32.84 15.79
C ALA A 744 -20.97 33.63 14.62
N ARG A 745 -22.20 34.14 14.78
CA ARG A 745 -22.85 34.97 13.76
C ARG A 745 -22.16 36.30 13.56
N ALA A 746 -21.70 36.93 14.64
CA ALA A 746 -20.91 38.15 14.56
C ALA A 746 -19.54 37.92 13.90
N LEU A 747 -18.94 36.74 14.10
CA LEU A 747 -17.70 36.34 13.43
C LEU A 747 -17.89 36.16 11.91
N LEU A 748 -19.03 35.62 11.46
CA LEU A 748 -19.36 35.54 10.02
C LEU A 748 -19.37 36.92 9.35
N ASP A 749 -20.02 37.90 9.97
CA ASP A 749 -20.04 39.29 9.47
C ASP A 749 -18.62 39.87 9.44
N ALA A 750 -17.82 39.63 10.48
CA ALA A 750 -16.44 40.08 10.52
C ALA A 750 -15.58 39.46 9.41
N ILE A 751 -15.66 38.13 9.19
CA ILE A 751 -14.94 37.41 8.12
C ILE A 751 -15.26 38.02 6.76
N SER A 752 -16.51 38.39 6.51
CA SER A 752 -16.93 38.98 5.23
C SER A 752 -16.26 40.33 4.92
N ARG A 753 -15.78 41.05 5.94
CA ARG A 753 -15.19 42.39 5.85
C ARG A 753 -13.66 42.40 5.99
N LEU A 754 -13.02 41.24 6.18
CA LEU A 754 -11.57 41.17 6.37
C LEU A 754 -10.78 41.56 5.10
N PRO A 755 -9.61 42.21 5.27
CA PRO A 755 -8.65 42.41 4.18
C PRO A 755 -8.14 41.09 3.61
N ASP A 756 -7.81 41.08 2.31
CA ASP A 756 -7.30 39.89 1.62
C ASP A 756 -5.99 39.35 2.22
N GLU A 757 -5.14 40.22 2.76
CA GLU A 757 -3.89 39.83 3.40
C GLU A 757 -4.15 38.95 4.63
N THR A 758 -5.06 39.39 5.50
CA THR A 758 -5.47 38.66 6.71
C THR A 758 -6.16 37.34 6.36
N LEU A 759 -7.03 37.34 5.34
CA LEU A 759 -7.71 36.12 4.90
C LEU A 759 -6.75 35.07 4.35
N ARG A 760 -5.67 35.49 3.68
CA ARG A 760 -4.66 34.57 3.15
C ARG A 760 -3.87 33.90 4.25
N GLU A 761 -3.49 34.65 5.29
CA GLU A 761 -2.75 34.11 6.43
C GLU A 761 -3.62 33.22 7.33
N ALA A 762 -4.90 33.59 7.52
CA ALA A 762 -5.85 32.86 8.35
C ALA A 762 -6.69 31.80 7.61
N ALA A 763 -6.40 31.54 6.32
CA ALA A 763 -7.27 30.73 5.47
C ALA A 763 -7.51 29.33 6.04
N SER A 764 -6.47 28.67 6.56
CA SER A 764 -6.57 27.30 7.07
C SER A 764 -7.44 27.21 8.33
N GLY A 765 -7.23 28.12 9.29
CA GLY A 765 -8.00 28.22 10.52
C GLY A 765 -9.45 28.58 10.21
N LEU A 766 -9.70 29.56 9.34
CA LEU A 766 -11.05 29.96 8.96
C LEU A 766 -11.82 28.85 8.23
N CYS A 767 -11.17 28.08 7.34
CA CYS A 767 -11.82 26.93 6.69
C CYS A 767 -12.20 25.84 7.72
N THR A 768 -11.32 25.59 8.69
CA THR A 768 -11.58 24.66 9.80
C THR A 768 -12.77 25.12 10.65
N TRP A 769 -12.82 26.42 10.96
CA TRP A 769 -13.90 27.03 11.72
C TRP A 769 -15.25 26.92 11.00
N LEU A 770 -15.28 27.29 9.72
CA LEU A 770 -16.47 27.21 8.88
C LEU A 770 -16.99 25.77 8.81
N GLU A 771 -16.12 24.77 8.67
CA GLU A 771 -16.53 23.35 8.65
C GLU A 771 -17.17 22.91 9.98
N ASN A 772 -16.55 23.26 11.12
CA ASN A 772 -17.04 22.88 12.44
C ASN A 772 -18.40 23.54 12.79
N TRP A 773 -18.60 24.79 12.37
CA TRP A 773 -19.81 25.55 12.67
C TRP A 773 -20.92 25.44 11.61
N ALA A 774 -20.61 24.96 10.39
CA ALA A 774 -21.55 24.94 9.26
C ALA A 774 -22.89 24.25 9.57
N ARG A 775 -22.86 23.14 10.33
CA ARG A 775 -24.10 22.43 10.70
C ARG A 775 -25.00 23.25 11.63
N ARG A 776 -24.41 24.03 12.55
CA ARG A 776 -25.12 24.90 13.50
C ARG A 776 -25.64 26.17 12.81
N LEU A 777 -24.87 26.72 11.87
CA LEU A 777 -25.17 27.95 11.13
C LEU A 777 -25.97 27.69 9.82
N ARG A 778 -26.59 26.51 9.69
CA ARG A 778 -27.37 26.13 8.51
C ARG A 778 -28.52 27.12 8.28
N GLY A 779 -28.62 27.66 7.07
CA GLY A 779 -29.65 28.62 6.68
C GLY A 779 -29.31 30.09 6.97
N ASP A 780 -28.17 30.40 7.60
CA ASP A 780 -27.71 31.79 7.74
C ASP A 780 -27.01 32.27 6.46
N ALA A 781 -27.48 33.38 5.88
CA ALA A 781 -26.90 33.97 4.67
C ALA A 781 -25.46 34.46 4.85
N GLY A 782 -25.04 34.74 6.08
CA GLY A 782 -23.67 35.08 6.44
C GLY A 782 -22.70 33.92 6.18
N LEU A 783 -23.14 32.67 6.36
CA LEU A 783 -22.31 31.48 6.15
C LEU A 783 -21.91 31.33 4.68
N THR A 784 -22.88 31.41 3.76
CA THR A 784 -22.61 31.31 2.33
C THR A 784 -21.77 32.48 1.82
N THR A 785 -21.96 33.68 2.39
CA THR A 785 -21.14 34.84 2.09
C THR A 785 -19.69 34.67 2.57
N ALA A 786 -19.48 34.18 3.79
CA ALA A 786 -18.15 33.90 4.32
C ALA A 786 -17.42 32.81 3.51
N ILE A 787 -18.10 31.71 3.15
CA ILE A 787 -17.52 30.65 2.32
C ILE A 787 -17.00 31.21 0.99
N ARG A 788 -17.82 32.00 0.27
CA ARG A 788 -17.41 32.61 -0.99
C ARG A 788 -16.24 33.58 -0.84
N ARG A 789 -16.21 34.34 0.27
CA ARG A 789 -15.12 35.30 0.56
C ARG A 789 -13.78 34.61 0.79
N VAL A 790 -13.79 33.46 1.48
CA VAL A 790 -12.59 32.69 1.83
C VAL A 790 -12.13 31.78 0.66
N TRP A 791 -13.02 31.42 -0.26
CA TRP A 791 -12.76 30.48 -1.35
C TRP A 791 -11.45 30.72 -2.14
N PRO A 792 -11.16 31.93 -2.65
CA PRO A 792 -9.94 32.16 -3.43
C PRO A 792 -8.65 31.93 -2.63
N HIS A 793 -8.69 32.22 -1.33
CA HIS A 793 -7.56 32.06 -0.41
C HIS A 793 -7.36 30.59 -0.03
N ALA A 794 -8.45 29.83 0.11
CA ALA A 794 -8.40 28.37 0.30
C ALA A 794 -7.80 27.66 -0.93
N VAL A 795 -8.12 28.11 -2.15
CA VAL A 795 -7.53 27.60 -3.40
C VAL A 795 -6.02 27.83 -3.42
N ALA A 796 -5.56 29.04 -3.09
CA ALA A 796 -4.13 29.38 -3.04
C ALA A 796 -3.36 28.54 -2.00
N GLY A 797 -3.95 28.30 -0.82
CA GLY A 797 -3.34 27.52 0.26
C GLY A 797 -3.31 26.00 0.02
N SER A 798 -4.07 25.48 -0.94
CA SER A 798 -4.21 24.03 -1.19
C SER A 798 -3.30 23.48 -2.30
N GLY A 799 -2.37 24.30 -2.80
CA GLY A 799 -1.44 23.93 -3.87
C GLY A 799 -0.21 23.10 -3.43
N HIS A 800 0.12 23.06 -2.13
CA HIS A 800 1.40 22.54 -1.62
C HIS A 800 1.24 21.60 -0.41
N SER A 801 0.66 20.42 -0.59
CA SER A 801 0.66 19.39 0.48
C SER A 801 2.01 18.65 0.49
N SER A 802 2.83 18.90 1.51
CA SER A 802 4.16 18.27 1.72
C SER A 802 4.12 16.97 2.52
N ASP A 803 2.97 16.63 3.11
CA ASP A 803 2.89 15.56 4.11
C ASP A 803 2.52 14.19 3.51
N ALA A 804 1.99 14.15 2.29
CA ALA A 804 1.55 12.90 1.66
C ALA A 804 2.66 12.22 0.81
N THR A 805 3.86 12.11 1.40
CA THR A 805 5.06 11.50 0.77
C THR A 805 5.06 9.97 0.81
N ASP A 806 4.16 9.36 1.58
CA ASP A 806 4.12 7.89 1.77
C ASP A 806 3.52 7.12 0.57
N TYR A 807 3.07 7.80 -0.48
CA TYR A 807 2.35 7.18 -1.60
C TYR A 807 3.10 7.23 -2.95
N GLU A 808 4.35 7.69 -3.03
CA GLU A 808 5.00 8.05 -4.31
C GLU A 808 5.14 6.89 -5.32
N ASP A 809 5.15 5.62 -4.87
CA ASP A 809 5.37 4.44 -5.72
C ASP A 809 4.14 3.50 -5.88
N GLU A 810 2.96 3.90 -5.43
CA GLU A 810 1.76 3.05 -5.46
C GLU A 810 0.80 3.36 -6.62
N ALA A 811 0.14 2.32 -7.17
CA ALA A 811 -0.96 2.52 -8.10
C ALA A 811 -2.10 3.31 -7.44
N GLY A 812 -2.48 4.44 -8.02
CA GLY A 812 -3.49 5.35 -7.43
C GLY A 812 -2.93 6.38 -6.45
N ALA A 813 -1.60 6.56 -6.36
CA ALA A 813 -0.93 7.53 -5.48
C ALA A 813 -1.59 8.92 -5.45
N GLU A 814 -1.87 9.50 -6.62
CA GLU A 814 -2.49 10.84 -6.68
C GLU A 814 -3.90 10.83 -6.10
N ALA A 815 -4.69 9.79 -6.35
CA ALA A 815 -6.03 9.67 -5.78
C ALA A 815 -5.98 9.58 -4.25
N LYS A 816 -5.01 8.88 -3.67
CA LYS A 816 -4.77 8.84 -2.22
C LYS A 816 -4.36 10.19 -1.65
N ARG A 817 -3.48 10.93 -2.34
CA ARG A 817 -3.12 12.30 -1.95
C ARG A 817 -4.32 13.25 -1.99
N ILE A 818 -5.13 13.17 -3.04
CA ILE A 818 -6.37 13.95 -3.15
C ILE A 818 -7.35 13.54 -2.04
N ALA A 819 -7.47 12.25 -1.72
CA ALA A 819 -8.32 11.78 -0.63
C ALA A 819 -7.90 12.37 0.73
N HIS A 820 -6.61 12.30 1.04
CA HIS A 820 -6.03 12.92 2.24
C HIS A 820 -6.29 14.44 2.27
N ASP A 821 -6.01 15.14 1.18
CA ASP A 821 -6.17 16.58 1.10
C ASP A 821 -7.63 17.03 1.08
N SER A 822 -8.57 16.17 0.66
CA SER A 822 -10.02 16.47 0.73
C SER A 822 -10.53 16.63 2.16
N LEU A 823 -9.83 16.08 3.14
CA LEU A 823 -10.15 16.20 4.57
C LEU A 823 -9.27 17.25 5.27
N ASN A 824 -8.04 17.45 4.79
CA ASN A 824 -7.03 18.22 5.52
C ASN A 824 -6.72 19.59 4.90
N ALA A 825 -6.78 19.72 3.57
CA ALA A 825 -6.46 20.97 2.90
C ALA A 825 -7.59 22.02 3.09
N PRO A 826 -7.26 23.32 3.09
CA PRO A 826 -8.24 24.39 3.26
C PRO A 826 -9.45 24.27 2.32
N ILE A 827 -9.22 23.98 1.03
CA ILE A 827 -10.31 23.85 0.05
C ILE A 827 -11.22 22.64 0.32
N GLY A 828 -10.65 21.54 0.82
CA GLY A 828 -11.40 20.33 1.18
C GLY A 828 -12.34 20.58 2.36
N ARG A 829 -11.82 21.23 3.42
CA ARG A 829 -12.59 21.64 4.60
C ARG A 829 -13.68 22.65 4.25
N LEU A 830 -13.37 23.63 3.41
CA LEU A 830 -14.33 24.63 2.95
C LEU A 830 -15.46 24.01 2.13
N THR A 831 -15.14 23.02 1.29
CA THR A 831 -16.15 22.22 0.57
C THR A 831 -16.98 21.38 1.54
N GLY A 832 -16.35 20.81 2.58
CA GLY A 832 -17.06 20.14 3.68
C GLY A 832 -18.04 21.06 4.41
N ALA A 833 -17.64 22.30 4.70
CA ALA A 833 -18.50 23.32 5.29
C ALA A 833 -19.74 23.59 4.41
N PHE A 834 -19.55 23.72 3.10
CA PHE A 834 -20.65 23.86 2.15
C PHE A 834 -21.62 22.66 2.18
N LEU A 835 -21.10 21.43 2.17
CA LEU A 835 -21.94 20.22 2.21
C LEU A 835 -22.70 20.09 3.54
N LEU A 836 -22.11 20.51 4.66
CA LEU A 836 -22.78 20.53 5.97
C LEU A 836 -23.87 21.62 6.07
N ALA A 837 -23.66 22.74 5.38
CA ALA A 837 -24.60 23.85 5.28
C ALA A 837 -25.82 23.52 4.40
N CYS A 838 -25.73 22.51 3.54
CA CYS A 838 -26.84 22.08 2.71
C CYS A 838 -28.03 21.56 3.56
N PRO A 839 -29.27 21.97 3.25
CA PRO A 839 -30.45 21.53 3.99
C PRO A 839 -30.84 20.10 3.63
N THR A 840 -31.63 19.43 4.48
CA THR A 840 -32.18 18.13 4.15
C THR A 840 -33.27 18.28 3.08
N ILE A 841 -33.25 17.44 2.04
CA ILE A 841 -34.28 17.45 0.98
C ILE A 841 -35.58 16.86 1.54
N ALA A 842 -36.62 17.68 1.62
CA ALA A 842 -37.96 17.23 1.99
C ALA A 842 -38.77 16.87 0.74
N THR A 843 -39.62 15.84 0.86
CA THR A 843 -40.66 15.55 -0.14
C THR A 843 -41.92 16.29 0.29
N GLN A 844 -42.40 17.19 -0.55
CA GLN A 844 -43.64 17.93 -0.32
C GLN A 844 -44.86 17.01 -0.47
N GLN A 845 -46.02 17.44 0.05
CA GLN A 845 -47.26 16.65 0.05
C GLN A 845 -47.76 16.31 -1.37
N ASP A 846 -47.33 17.05 -2.38
CA ASP A 846 -47.63 16.83 -3.81
C ASP A 846 -46.65 15.86 -4.51
N GLY A 847 -45.68 15.31 -3.78
CA GLY A 847 -44.64 14.42 -4.31
C GLY A 847 -43.43 15.15 -4.92
N THR A 848 -43.42 16.49 -4.94
CA THR A 848 -42.26 17.26 -5.42
C THR A 848 -41.16 17.32 -4.36
N ARG A 849 -39.89 17.27 -4.79
CA ARG A 849 -38.74 17.41 -3.89
C ARG A 849 -38.30 18.87 -3.86
N THR A 850 -38.00 19.39 -2.67
CA THR A 850 -37.38 20.73 -2.55
C THR A 850 -36.03 20.74 -3.27
N ARG A 851 -35.79 21.74 -4.13
CA ARG A 851 -34.53 21.99 -4.83
C ARG A 851 -33.74 23.12 -4.14
N PRO A 852 -32.81 22.80 -3.22
CA PRO A 852 -32.20 23.81 -2.35
C PRO A 852 -31.42 24.88 -3.11
N PHE A 853 -30.81 24.52 -4.24
CA PHE A 853 -29.97 25.39 -5.04
C PHE A 853 -30.75 26.31 -5.99
N GLU A 854 -32.05 26.05 -6.20
CA GLU A 854 -32.94 27.00 -6.88
C GLU A 854 -33.51 28.04 -5.90
N VAL A 855 -33.64 27.65 -4.62
CA VAL A 855 -34.23 28.49 -3.57
C VAL A 855 -33.20 29.40 -2.91
N ASP A 856 -31.96 28.94 -2.72
CA ASP A 856 -30.88 29.70 -2.09
C ASP A 856 -29.78 30.06 -3.12
N PRO A 857 -29.75 31.33 -3.61
CA PRO A 857 -28.73 31.81 -4.54
C PRO A 857 -27.30 31.76 -3.95
N GLY A 858 -27.16 31.83 -2.63
CA GLY A 858 -25.87 31.73 -1.95
C GLY A 858 -25.28 30.34 -2.05
N LEU A 859 -26.09 29.29 -1.84
CA LEU A 859 -25.68 27.90 -2.04
C LEU A 859 -25.38 27.62 -3.52
N ARG A 860 -26.20 28.17 -4.45
CA ARG A 860 -25.95 28.04 -5.89
C ARG A 860 -24.60 28.62 -6.30
N ALA A 861 -24.28 29.83 -5.84
CA ALA A 861 -23.01 30.47 -6.15
C ALA A 861 -21.80 29.65 -5.67
N ILE A 862 -21.92 28.88 -4.58
CA ILE A 862 -20.83 28.00 -4.12
C ILE A 862 -20.71 26.76 -5.01
N LEU A 863 -21.81 26.18 -5.48
CA LEU A 863 -21.78 25.10 -6.48
C LEU A 863 -21.08 25.54 -7.78
N ASP A 864 -21.38 26.76 -8.23
CA ASP A 864 -20.75 27.31 -9.43
C ASP A 864 -19.23 27.48 -9.20
N LEU A 865 -18.80 27.94 -8.01
CA LEU A 865 -17.37 27.98 -7.64
C LEU A 865 -16.70 26.60 -7.66
N VAL A 866 -17.36 25.54 -7.17
CA VAL A 866 -16.85 24.16 -7.23
C VAL A 866 -16.67 23.71 -8.69
N ALA A 867 -17.59 24.08 -9.58
CA ALA A 867 -17.53 23.72 -10.99
C ALA A 867 -16.41 24.47 -11.75
N GLU A 868 -16.26 25.76 -11.46
CA GLU A 868 -15.31 26.67 -12.12
C GLU A 868 -13.86 26.48 -11.66
N THR A 869 -13.63 26.06 -10.41
CA THR A 869 -12.28 25.92 -9.84
C THR A 869 -11.47 24.88 -10.61
N GLN A 870 -10.33 25.32 -11.18
CA GLN A 870 -9.45 24.50 -12.01
C GLN A 870 -8.25 23.93 -11.24
N GLY A 871 -7.60 22.94 -11.85
CA GLY A 871 -6.40 22.31 -11.31
C GLY A 871 -6.66 21.48 -10.05
N ARG A 872 -5.57 21.17 -9.34
CA ARG A 872 -5.59 20.27 -8.17
C ARG A 872 -6.57 20.70 -7.07
N PRO A 873 -6.67 21.99 -6.66
CA PRO A 873 -7.67 22.42 -5.67
C PRO A 873 -9.11 22.16 -6.12
N GLY A 874 -9.40 22.30 -7.42
CA GLY A 874 -10.70 21.95 -7.99
C GLY A 874 -10.99 20.45 -7.91
N THR A 875 -10.00 19.61 -8.18
CA THR A 875 -10.11 18.15 -8.02
C THR A 875 -10.39 17.77 -6.58
N ILE A 876 -9.75 18.41 -5.61
CA ILE A 876 -10.01 18.19 -4.17
C ILE A 876 -11.46 18.53 -3.80
N ALA A 877 -11.97 19.68 -4.24
CA ALA A 877 -13.35 20.09 -3.99
C ALA A 877 -14.35 19.10 -4.61
N ARG A 878 -14.18 18.73 -5.89
CA ARG A 878 -15.05 17.76 -6.56
C ARG A 878 -14.95 16.36 -5.95
N TYR A 879 -13.76 15.93 -5.55
CA TYR A 879 -13.58 14.67 -4.81
C TYR A 879 -14.43 14.65 -3.54
N ARG A 880 -14.40 15.74 -2.76
CA ARG A 880 -15.22 15.89 -1.55
C ARG A 880 -16.71 15.86 -1.87
N CYS A 881 -17.16 16.50 -2.95
CA CYS A 881 -18.55 16.45 -3.41
C CYS A 881 -19.01 15.05 -3.86
N VAL A 882 -18.13 14.24 -4.48
CA VAL A 882 -18.48 12.87 -4.86
C VAL A 882 -18.79 11.99 -3.64
N ALA A 883 -18.24 12.33 -2.46
CA ALA A 883 -18.59 11.62 -1.23
C ALA A 883 -20.07 11.77 -0.81
N ASP A 884 -20.69 12.88 -1.20
CA ASP A 884 -22.10 13.21 -0.98
C ASP A 884 -22.92 13.19 -2.29
N LEU A 885 -22.45 12.45 -3.31
CA LEU A 885 -23.09 12.33 -4.62
C LEU A 885 -24.58 11.96 -4.57
N PRO A 886 -25.06 11.04 -3.69
CA PRO A 886 -26.49 10.75 -3.53
C PRO A 886 -27.37 11.98 -3.27
N TYR A 887 -26.87 12.89 -2.43
CA TYR A 887 -27.55 14.12 -2.08
C TYR A 887 -27.55 15.09 -3.26
N LEU A 888 -26.38 15.31 -3.88
CA LEU A 888 -26.24 16.25 -4.99
C LEU A 888 -27.07 15.85 -6.21
N MET A 889 -27.10 14.56 -6.57
CA MET A 889 -27.99 14.04 -7.60
C MET A 889 -29.47 14.28 -7.31
N SER A 890 -29.85 14.28 -6.03
CA SER A 890 -31.24 14.52 -5.62
C SER A 890 -31.58 16.01 -5.55
N ALA A 891 -30.59 16.87 -5.32
CA ALA A 891 -30.75 18.30 -5.13
C ALA A 891 -30.66 19.11 -6.44
N ASP A 892 -29.74 18.75 -7.34
CA ASP A 892 -29.57 19.33 -8.68
C ASP A 892 -28.90 18.30 -9.62
N GLU A 893 -29.75 17.58 -10.35
CA GLU A 893 -29.34 16.50 -11.25
C GLU A 893 -28.49 17.02 -12.42
N ASP A 894 -28.92 18.12 -13.06
CA ASP A 894 -28.26 18.70 -14.23
C ASP A 894 -26.84 19.19 -13.90
N TRP A 895 -26.67 19.89 -12.77
CA TRP A 895 -25.36 20.33 -12.32
C TRP A 895 -24.44 19.15 -12.00
N THR A 896 -25.00 18.12 -11.35
CA THR A 896 -24.25 16.92 -10.95
C THR A 896 -23.79 16.14 -12.17
N GLU A 897 -24.64 16.02 -13.18
CA GLU A 897 -24.35 15.34 -14.44
C GLU A 897 -23.21 16.05 -15.19
N LEU A 898 -23.31 17.37 -15.33
CA LEU A 898 -22.34 18.20 -16.05
C LEU A 898 -21.00 18.34 -15.33
N THR A 899 -20.99 18.44 -14.00
CA THR A 899 -19.78 18.80 -13.24
C THR A 899 -19.05 17.61 -12.65
N LEU A 900 -19.79 16.61 -12.14
CA LEU A 900 -19.22 15.45 -11.44
C LEU A 900 -19.21 14.22 -12.33
N ILE A 901 -20.37 13.82 -12.88
CA ILE A 901 -20.50 12.55 -13.61
C ILE A 901 -19.72 12.58 -14.93
N SER A 902 -19.82 13.66 -15.71
CA SER A 902 -19.08 13.80 -16.97
C SER A 902 -17.55 13.69 -16.78
N ARG A 903 -17.01 14.28 -15.71
CA ARG A 903 -15.59 14.29 -15.34
C ARG A 903 -15.13 12.97 -14.75
N LEU A 904 -16.04 12.29 -14.04
CA LEU A 904 -15.84 10.96 -13.50
C LEU A 904 -15.79 9.93 -14.63
N GLU A 905 -16.70 9.98 -15.61
CA GLU A 905 -16.70 9.10 -16.78
C GLU A 905 -15.55 9.41 -17.74
N SER A 906 -15.16 10.68 -17.87
CA SER A 906 -14.10 11.12 -18.78
C SER A 906 -13.37 12.37 -18.28
N GLY A 907 -12.04 12.32 -18.17
CA GLY A 907 -11.24 13.49 -17.81
C GLY A 907 -9.95 13.15 -17.08
N ALA A 908 -9.07 14.15 -16.92
CA ALA A 908 -7.80 13.99 -16.20
C ALA A 908 -7.99 13.68 -14.70
N GLU A 909 -9.16 13.99 -14.14
CA GLU A 909 -9.51 13.82 -12.74
C GLU A 909 -10.25 12.50 -12.45
N SER A 910 -10.55 11.72 -13.49
CA SER A 910 -11.43 10.53 -13.43
C SER A 910 -10.98 9.53 -12.36
N ASP A 911 -9.69 9.23 -12.29
CA ASP A 911 -9.12 8.27 -11.33
C ASP A 911 -9.40 8.66 -9.88
N SER A 912 -9.22 9.94 -9.54
CA SER A 912 -9.48 10.47 -8.21
C SER A 912 -10.97 10.46 -7.88
N LEU A 913 -11.85 10.81 -8.82
CA LEU A 913 -13.29 10.81 -8.57
C LEU A 913 -13.86 9.39 -8.43
N TRP A 914 -13.37 8.43 -9.22
CA TRP A 914 -13.71 7.01 -9.03
C TRP A 914 -13.22 6.47 -7.69
N HIS A 915 -12.03 6.90 -7.25
CA HIS A 915 -11.53 6.56 -5.93
C HIS A 915 -12.44 7.10 -4.82
N ALA A 916 -12.92 8.35 -4.93
CA ALA A 916 -13.92 8.88 -3.99
C ALA A 916 -15.16 7.98 -3.94
N LEU A 917 -15.77 7.73 -5.10
CA LEU A 917 -17.00 6.95 -5.20
C LEU A 917 -16.87 5.53 -4.65
N ALA A 918 -15.71 4.89 -4.85
CA ALA A 918 -15.42 3.56 -4.32
C ALA A 918 -15.42 3.52 -2.77
N HIS A 919 -15.12 4.63 -2.11
CA HIS A 919 -15.05 4.74 -0.64
C HIS A 919 -16.28 5.43 -0.03
N SER A 920 -17.26 5.82 -0.83
CA SER A 920 -18.45 6.56 -0.38
C SER A 920 -19.70 5.67 -0.26
N PRO A 921 -20.66 6.02 0.60
CA PRO A 921 -21.96 5.35 0.62
C PRO A 921 -22.67 5.59 -0.72
N ILE A 922 -23.26 4.54 -1.28
CA ILE A 922 -23.99 4.64 -2.54
C ILE A 922 -25.48 4.43 -2.29
N ALA A 923 -26.28 5.35 -2.82
CA ALA A 923 -27.74 5.25 -2.85
C ALA A 923 -28.24 4.65 -4.17
N GLN A 924 -29.51 4.25 -4.18
CA GLN A 924 -30.12 3.58 -5.33
C GLN A 924 -30.14 4.44 -6.60
N ASN A 925 -30.35 5.76 -6.47
CA ASN A 925 -30.33 6.70 -7.61
C ASN A 925 -28.94 6.77 -8.27
N VAL A 926 -27.86 6.75 -7.47
CA VAL A 926 -26.48 6.71 -7.98
C VAL A 926 -26.20 5.39 -8.69
N MET A 927 -26.60 4.25 -8.10
CA MET A 927 -26.44 2.94 -8.77
C MET A 927 -27.20 2.91 -10.10
N ALA A 928 -28.45 3.38 -10.13
CA ALA A 928 -29.26 3.37 -11.35
C ALA A 928 -28.60 4.15 -12.50
N ARG A 929 -27.89 5.26 -12.19
CA ARG A 929 -27.19 6.06 -13.21
C ARG A 929 -25.80 5.52 -13.55
N LEU A 930 -25.02 5.07 -12.56
CA LEU A 930 -23.59 4.80 -12.73
C LEU A 930 -23.22 3.32 -12.81
N ALA A 931 -24.15 2.37 -12.64
CA ALA A 931 -23.83 0.94 -12.67
C ALA A 931 -23.05 0.51 -13.92
N LEU A 932 -23.45 0.99 -15.10
CA LEU A 932 -22.76 0.68 -16.36
C LEU A 932 -21.35 1.30 -16.40
N ALA A 933 -21.21 2.56 -15.97
CA ALA A 933 -19.92 3.25 -15.90
C ALA A 933 -18.96 2.59 -14.89
N MET A 934 -19.48 2.18 -13.73
CA MET A 934 -18.75 1.43 -12.69
C MET A 934 -18.22 0.11 -13.24
N THR A 935 -19.07 -0.62 -13.96
CA THR A 935 -18.74 -1.91 -14.56
C THR A 935 -17.57 -1.78 -15.53
N ARG A 936 -17.67 -0.80 -16.44
CA ARG A 936 -16.60 -0.51 -17.41
C ARG A 936 -15.33 -0.04 -16.72
N ARG A 937 -15.44 0.81 -15.71
CA ARG A 937 -14.26 1.33 -14.98
C ARG A 937 -13.55 0.25 -14.18
N ALA A 938 -14.28 -0.65 -13.52
CA ALA A 938 -13.71 -1.76 -12.75
C ALA A 938 -12.93 -2.74 -13.65
N ALA A 939 -13.40 -2.93 -14.88
CA ALA A 939 -12.72 -3.74 -15.90
C ALA A 939 -11.41 -3.10 -16.39
N LEU A 940 -11.34 -1.76 -16.45
CA LEU A 940 -10.14 -1.04 -16.87
C LEU A 940 -9.04 -1.06 -15.79
N GLY A 941 -7.77 -1.08 -16.21
CA GLY A 941 -6.63 -0.85 -15.31
C GLY A 941 -6.47 0.64 -14.96
N GLY A 942 -5.68 0.95 -13.92
CA GLY A 942 -5.32 2.32 -13.53
C GLY A 942 -5.80 2.76 -12.14
N LEU A 943 -6.89 2.17 -11.63
CA LEU A 943 -7.31 2.34 -10.23
C LEU A 943 -6.54 1.39 -9.29
N GLU A 944 -6.38 1.81 -8.04
CA GLU A 944 -5.91 0.95 -6.96
C GLU A 944 -6.80 -0.30 -6.80
N MET A 945 -6.19 -1.41 -6.40
CA MET A 945 -6.85 -2.70 -6.23
C MET A 945 -8.06 -2.65 -5.29
N GLU A 946 -7.98 -1.93 -4.17
CA GLU A 946 -9.08 -1.82 -3.20
C GLU A 946 -10.26 -1.04 -3.77
N ALA A 947 -10.00 0.08 -4.47
CA ALA A 947 -11.05 0.83 -5.15
C ALA A 947 -11.76 -0.04 -6.21
N ARG A 948 -11.00 -0.82 -7.00
CA ARG A 948 -11.56 -1.75 -7.99
C ARG A 948 -12.38 -2.86 -7.33
N ARG A 949 -11.87 -3.44 -6.24
CA ARG A 949 -12.56 -4.44 -5.42
C ARG A 949 -13.91 -3.94 -4.93
N SER A 950 -13.94 -2.72 -4.40
CA SER A 950 -15.17 -2.06 -3.94
C SER A 950 -16.17 -1.87 -5.09
N LEU A 951 -15.73 -1.37 -6.25
CA LEU A 951 -16.61 -1.18 -7.42
C LEU A 951 -17.19 -2.50 -7.93
N VAL A 952 -16.37 -3.54 -8.08
CA VAL A 952 -16.81 -4.88 -8.52
C VAL A 952 -17.88 -5.43 -7.59
N ALA A 953 -17.65 -5.38 -6.27
CA ALA A 953 -18.62 -5.89 -5.31
C ALA A 953 -19.92 -5.10 -5.32
N ARG A 954 -19.86 -3.76 -5.40
CA ARG A 954 -21.06 -2.91 -5.47
C ARG A 954 -21.92 -3.20 -6.69
N VAL A 955 -21.29 -3.39 -7.86
CA VAL A 955 -22.01 -3.77 -9.08
C VAL A 955 -22.63 -5.16 -8.93
N CYS A 956 -21.90 -6.15 -8.41
CA CYS A 956 -22.44 -7.50 -8.22
C CYS A 956 -23.61 -7.53 -7.21
N ILE A 957 -23.47 -6.81 -6.09
CA ILE A 957 -24.53 -6.66 -5.08
C ILE A 957 -25.75 -5.94 -5.66
N ALA A 958 -25.56 -4.92 -6.51
CA ALA A 958 -26.67 -4.23 -7.17
C ALA A 958 -27.42 -5.17 -8.12
N VAL A 959 -26.72 -5.93 -8.95
CA VAL A 959 -27.35 -6.92 -9.85
C VAL A 959 -28.09 -8.00 -9.06
N LEU A 960 -27.50 -8.53 -7.98
CA LEU A 960 -28.18 -9.46 -7.06
C LEU A 960 -29.44 -8.83 -6.45
N GLY A 961 -29.36 -7.56 -6.05
CA GLY A 961 -30.47 -6.76 -5.55
C GLY A 961 -31.57 -6.53 -6.58
N ASP A 962 -31.22 -6.34 -7.85
CA ASP A 962 -32.15 -6.15 -8.95
C ASP A 962 -32.90 -7.45 -9.27
N PHE A 963 -32.22 -8.60 -9.22
CA PHE A 963 -32.88 -9.91 -9.29
C PHE A 963 -33.83 -10.13 -8.09
N TRP A 964 -33.37 -9.84 -6.87
CA TRP A 964 -34.21 -9.97 -5.66
C TRP A 964 -35.49 -9.13 -5.74
N LYS A 965 -35.39 -7.90 -6.25
CA LYS A 965 -36.48 -6.93 -6.34
C LYS A 965 -37.30 -7.03 -7.63
N ASP A 966 -37.00 -7.99 -8.50
CA ASP A 966 -37.61 -8.15 -9.83
C ASP A 966 -37.56 -6.87 -10.69
N ARG A 967 -36.39 -6.22 -10.69
CA ARG A 967 -36.10 -4.95 -11.38
C ARG A 967 -34.81 -5.04 -12.21
N VAL A 968 -34.64 -6.15 -12.91
CA VAL A 968 -33.43 -6.45 -13.67
C VAL A 968 -33.22 -5.46 -14.81
N VAL A 969 -32.04 -4.85 -14.85
CA VAL A 969 -31.60 -4.00 -15.96
C VAL A 969 -30.91 -4.90 -17.00
N GLU A 970 -31.65 -5.37 -18.01
CA GLU A 970 -31.14 -6.34 -19.00
C GLU A 970 -29.88 -5.86 -19.73
N SER A 971 -29.74 -4.56 -19.99
CA SER A 971 -28.57 -3.99 -20.65
C SER A 971 -27.29 -4.03 -19.81
N LEU A 972 -27.41 -4.18 -18.48
CA LEU A 972 -26.27 -4.24 -17.55
C LEU A 972 -25.65 -5.64 -17.49
N LEU A 973 -26.46 -6.69 -17.67
CA LEU A 973 -26.00 -8.08 -17.48
C LEU A 973 -24.81 -8.46 -18.38
N PRO A 974 -24.82 -8.19 -19.70
CA PRO A 974 -23.70 -8.55 -20.58
C PRO A 974 -22.41 -7.78 -20.24
N GLU A 975 -22.54 -6.56 -19.73
CA GLU A 975 -21.41 -5.71 -19.35
C GLU A 975 -20.76 -6.22 -18.06
N VAL A 976 -21.58 -6.67 -17.10
CA VAL A 976 -21.08 -7.28 -15.85
C VAL A 976 -20.42 -8.63 -16.13
N GLU A 977 -21.01 -9.46 -16.99
CA GLU A 977 -20.38 -10.69 -17.46
C GLU A 977 -19.03 -10.40 -18.12
N GLN A 978 -18.97 -9.38 -18.99
CA GLN A 978 -17.73 -8.96 -19.63
C GLN A 978 -16.69 -8.39 -18.64
N MET A 979 -17.13 -7.66 -17.62
CA MET A 979 -16.26 -7.22 -16.53
C MET A 979 -15.66 -8.42 -15.80
N LEU A 980 -16.48 -9.39 -15.39
CA LEU A 980 -16.02 -10.60 -14.70
C LEU A 980 -15.04 -11.42 -15.55
N ARG A 981 -15.21 -11.43 -16.88
CA ARG A 981 -14.24 -12.04 -17.81
C ARG A 981 -12.89 -11.32 -17.83
N THR A 982 -12.86 -10.00 -17.68
CA THR A 982 -11.65 -9.19 -17.88
C THR A 982 -10.86 -8.88 -16.61
N VAL A 983 -11.51 -8.83 -15.44
CA VAL A 983 -10.85 -8.50 -14.17
C VAL A 983 -9.81 -9.56 -13.73
N PRO A 984 -8.77 -9.18 -12.96
CA PRO A 984 -7.84 -10.12 -12.35
C PRO A 984 -8.51 -11.14 -11.42
N ASP A 985 -7.80 -12.23 -11.14
CA ASP A 985 -8.32 -13.36 -10.38
C ASP A 985 -8.85 -12.96 -8.99
N ASP A 986 -8.06 -12.20 -8.22
CA ASP A 986 -8.44 -11.75 -6.88
C ASP A 986 -9.76 -10.95 -6.87
N LEU A 987 -10.00 -10.12 -7.89
CA LEU A 987 -11.25 -9.36 -8.01
C LEU A 987 -12.43 -10.25 -8.39
N ARG A 988 -12.19 -11.25 -9.24
CA ARG A 988 -13.20 -12.24 -9.63
C ARG A 988 -13.59 -13.11 -8.43
N ALA A 989 -12.62 -13.56 -7.64
CA ALA A 989 -12.87 -14.28 -6.39
C ALA A 989 -13.70 -13.43 -5.41
N TYR A 990 -13.37 -12.14 -5.27
CA TYR A 990 -14.17 -11.22 -4.45
C TYR A 990 -15.61 -11.05 -4.98
N ALA A 991 -15.79 -11.01 -6.30
CA ALA A 991 -17.12 -10.97 -6.93
C ALA A 991 -17.95 -12.23 -6.64
N ALA A 992 -17.32 -13.42 -6.63
CA ALA A 992 -17.99 -14.66 -6.23
C ALA A 992 -18.48 -14.59 -4.78
N GLY A 993 -17.63 -14.10 -3.87
CA GLY A 993 -17.97 -13.89 -2.46
C GLY A 993 -19.10 -12.87 -2.21
N ALA A 994 -19.42 -12.02 -3.19
CA ALA A 994 -20.54 -11.10 -3.11
C ALA A 994 -21.90 -11.82 -3.03
N ALA A 995 -22.03 -12.99 -3.67
CA ALA A 995 -23.25 -13.80 -3.60
C ALA A 995 -23.49 -14.32 -2.18
N GLU A 996 -22.45 -14.82 -1.51
CA GLU A 996 -22.53 -15.27 -0.12
C GLU A 996 -22.85 -14.12 0.83
N SER A 997 -22.15 -12.99 0.68
CA SER A 997 -22.39 -11.79 1.48
C SER A 997 -23.82 -11.29 1.33
N PHE A 998 -24.36 -11.27 0.11
CA PHE A 998 -25.73 -10.86 -0.17
C PHE A 998 -26.76 -11.74 0.54
N VAL A 999 -26.58 -13.07 0.52
CA VAL A 999 -27.48 -13.98 1.26
C VAL A 999 -27.42 -13.69 2.76
N LYS A 1000 -26.22 -13.54 3.34
CA LYS A 1000 -26.05 -13.22 4.76
C LYS A 1000 -26.69 -11.88 5.17
N ASP A 1001 -26.59 -10.88 4.30
CA ASP A 1001 -27.14 -9.54 4.55
C ASP A 1001 -28.67 -9.52 4.48
N VAL A 1002 -29.27 -10.13 3.44
CA VAL A 1002 -30.75 -10.13 3.25
C VAL A 1002 -31.45 -11.02 4.28
N THR A 1003 -30.84 -12.15 4.65
CA THR A 1003 -31.38 -13.05 5.68
C THR A 1003 -31.16 -12.53 7.10
N GLY A 1004 -30.40 -11.45 7.27
CA GLY A 1004 -30.07 -10.88 8.58
C GLY A 1004 -29.18 -11.77 9.45
N LEU A 1005 -28.49 -12.75 8.85
CA LEU A 1005 -27.49 -13.59 9.52
C LEU A 1005 -26.35 -12.77 10.16
N ARG A 1006 -26.12 -11.53 9.69
CA ARG A 1006 -25.17 -10.58 10.31
C ARG A 1006 -25.73 -9.77 11.48
N SER A 1007 -27.06 -9.59 11.55
CA SER A 1007 -27.72 -8.63 12.44
C SER A 1007 -28.70 -9.27 13.42
N GLY A 1008 -28.73 -10.61 13.52
CA GLY A 1008 -29.45 -11.34 14.57
C GLY A 1008 -30.97 -11.43 14.42
N GLY A 1009 -31.52 -11.27 13.21
CA GLY A 1009 -32.95 -11.43 12.96
C GLY A 1009 -33.28 -11.86 11.54
N THR A 1010 -34.15 -12.85 11.35
CA THR A 1010 -34.54 -13.35 10.02
C THR A 1010 -35.87 -12.72 9.56
N ALA A 1011 -35.82 -11.86 8.54
CA ALA A 1011 -37.02 -11.42 7.81
C ALA A 1011 -37.35 -12.33 6.60
N PHE A 1012 -36.36 -13.02 6.03
CA PHE A 1012 -36.50 -13.84 4.81
C PHE A 1012 -35.71 -15.15 4.92
N SER A 1013 -36.18 -16.20 4.23
CA SER A 1013 -35.51 -17.51 4.20
C SER A 1013 -34.31 -17.52 3.22
N PRO A 1014 -33.18 -18.18 3.55
CA PRO A 1014 -32.05 -18.32 2.63
C PRO A 1014 -32.42 -18.96 1.29
N GLU A 1015 -33.40 -19.87 1.31
CA GLU A 1015 -33.91 -20.56 0.11
C GLU A 1015 -34.57 -19.59 -0.86
N GLU A 1016 -35.36 -18.64 -0.36
CA GLU A 1016 -36.02 -17.62 -1.19
C GLU A 1016 -34.99 -16.67 -1.82
N VAL A 1017 -33.98 -16.24 -1.05
CA VAL A 1017 -32.91 -15.36 -1.56
C VAL A 1017 -32.11 -16.08 -2.64
N PHE A 1018 -31.82 -17.37 -2.46
CA PHE A 1018 -31.15 -18.17 -3.47
C PHE A 1018 -31.96 -18.26 -4.77
N ASP A 1019 -33.23 -18.67 -4.69
CA ASP A 1019 -34.06 -18.90 -5.87
C ASP A 1019 -34.34 -17.60 -6.65
N ARG A 1020 -34.49 -16.47 -5.96
CA ARG A 1020 -34.81 -15.18 -6.59
C ARG A 1020 -33.59 -14.37 -7.05
N ALA A 1021 -32.43 -14.50 -6.40
CA ALA A 1021 -31.27 -13.66 -6.68
C ALA A 1021 -30.02 -14.43 -7.10
N VAL A 1022 -29.58 -15.40 -6.30
CA VAL A 1022 -28.29 -16.08 -6.52
C VAL A 1022 -28.34 -17.01 -7.74
N GLU A 1023 -29.40 -17.80 -7.87
CA GLU A 1023 -29.56 -18.71 -9.02
C GLU A 1023 -29.54 -17.97 -10.37
N PRO A 1024 -30.37 -16.93 -10.60
CA PRO A 1024 -30.31 -16.21 -11.87
C PRO A 1024 -28.98 -15.48 -12.07
N PHE A 1025 -28.35 -14.93 -11.03
CA PHE A 1025 -27.03 -14.31 -11.13
C PHE A 1025 -25.96 -15.28 -11.66
N VAL A 1026 -25.82 -16.46 -11.03
CA VAL A 1026 -24.82 -17.45 -11.48
C VAL A 1026 -25.17 -18.05 -12.83
N ARG A 1027 -26.45 -18.16 -13.19
CA ARG A 1027 -26.87 -18.70 -14.49
C ARG A 1027 -26.69 -17.72 -15.65
N LEU A 1028 -27.00 -16.44 -15.44
CA LEU A 1028 -27.16 -15.44 -16.49
C LEU A 1028 -25.99 -14.45 -16.57
N VAL A 1029 -25.23 -14.27 -15.49
CA VAL A 1029 -24.18 -13.24 -15.39
C VAL A 1029 -22.79 -13.85 -15.18
N TRP A 1030 -22.68 -14.95 -14.44
CA TRP A 1030 -21.38 -15.54 -14.14
C TRP A 1030 -20.74 -16.22 -15.36
N PRO A 1031 -19.47 -15.92 -15.69
CA PRO A 1031 -18.78 -16.49 -16.85
C PRO A 1031 -18.56 -18.01 -16.71
N ARG A 1032 -18.79 -18.75 -17.80
CA ARG A 1032 -18.73 -20.22 -17.83
C ARG A 1032 -17.49 -20.79 -18.49
N GLU A 1033 -16.59 -19.94 -18.99
CA GLU A 1033 -15.40 -20.38 -19.68
C GLU A 1033 -14.40 -21.03 -18.72
N LYS A 1034 -13.69 -22.08 -19.15
CA LYS A 1034 -12.65 -22.70 -18.33
C LYS A 1034 -11.48 -21.76 -17.98
N ALA A 1035 -11.29 -20.69 -18.75
CA ALA A 1035 -10.20 -19.73 -18.56
C ALA A 1035 -10.37 -18.85 -17.31
N VAL A 1036 -11.61 -18.70 -16.81
CA VAL A 1036 -11.92 -17.88 -15.62
C VAL A 1036 -12.02 -18.70 -14.34
N VAL A 1037 -11.86 -20.03 -14.43
CA VAL A 1037 -11.95 -20.95 -13.31
C VAL A 1037 -10.58 -21.07 -12.65
N THR A 1038 -10.48 -20.62 -11.40
CA THR A 1038 -9.23 -20.55 -10.63
C THR A 1038 -9.44 -21.06 -9.21
N PRO A 1039 -8.36 -21.43 -8.50
CA PRO A 1039 -8.45 -21.82 -7.09
C PRO A 1039 -9.12 -20.76 -6.20
N ALA A 1040 -8.81 -19.47 -6.40
CA ALA A 1040 -9.38 -18.38 -5.60
C ALA A 1040 -10.90 -18.21 -5.81
N VAL A 1041 -11.38 -18.34 -7.06
CA VAL A 1041 -12.82 -18.34 -7.35
C VAL A 1041 -13.51 -19.57 -6.77
N SER A 1042 -12.86 -20.73 -6.85
CA SER A 1042 -13.39 -21.96 -6.28
C SER A 1042 -13.52 -21.88 -4.76
N GLU A 1043 -12.53 -21.31 -4.08
CA GLU A 1043 -12.54 -21.04 -2.65
C GLU A 1043 -13.70 -20.10 -2.29
N ALA A 1044 -13.89 -19.01 -3.03
CA ALA A 1044 -14.97 -18.06 -2.78
C ALA A 1044 -16.39 -18.62 -2.99
N PHE A 1045 -16.56 -19.64 -3.84
CA PHE A 1045 -17.84 -20.35 -4.01
C PHE A 1045 -18.01 -21.55 -3.06
N ALA A 1046 -16.95 -22.00 -2.40
CA ALA A 1046 -16.96 -23.22 -1.59
C ALA A 1046 -17.92 -23.13 -0.39
N SER A 1047 -18.05 -21.93 0.19
CA SER A 1047 -18.92 -21.60 1.33
C SER A 1047 -20.38 -21.36 0.97
N LEU A 1048 -20.67 -20.99 -0.30
CA LEU A 1048 -22.01 -20.59 -0.74
C LEU A 1048 -23.10 -21.66 -0.49
N PRO A 1049 -22.86 -22.97 -0.74
CA PRO A 1049 -23.86 -24.01 -0.47
C PRO A 1049 -24.32 -24.06 0.99
N ALA A 1050 -23.41 -23.87 1.94
CA ALA A 1050 -23.73 -23.92 3.37
C ALA A 1050 -24.64 -22.77 3.81
N VAL A 1051 -24.48 -21.59 3.21
CA VAL A 1051 -25.27 -20.39 3.53
C VAL A 1051 -26.68 -20.45 2.94
N CYS A 1052 -26.90 -21.20 1.86
CA CYS A 1052 -28.20 -21.33 1.19
C CYS A 1052 -29.14 -22.41 1.79
N GLY A 1053 -28.81 -22.95 2.96
CA GLY A 1053 -29.69 -23.86 3.72
C GLY A 1053 -30.10 -25.10 2.92
N ARG A 1054 -31.41 -25.36 2.79
CA ARG A 1054 -31.94 -26.54 2.07
C ARG A 1054 -31.69 -26.53 0.56
N ARG A 1055 -31.17 -25.44 0.00
CA ARG A 1055 -30.74 -25.40 -1.40
C ARG A 1055 -29.31 -25.89 -1.62
N PHE A 1056 -28.62 -26.39 -0.59
CA PHE A 1056 -27.24 -26.90 -0.66
C PHE A 1056 -26.95 -27.72 -1.92
N ALA A 1057 -27.70 -28.80 -2.17
CA ALA A 1057 -27.46 -29.67 -3.32
C ALA A 1057 -27.65 -28.96 -4.67
N LYS A 1058 -28.66 -28.09 -4.76
CA LYS A 1058 -28.94 -27.28 -5.95
C LYS A 1058 -27.82 -26.25 -6.20
N VAL A 1059 -27.25 -25.67 -5.15
CA VAL A 1059 -26.13 -24.71 -5.23
C VAL A 1059 -24.87 -25.41 -5.74
N VAL A 1060 -24.52 -26.58 -5.18
CA VAL A 1060 -23.35 -27.36 -5.64
C VAL A 1060 -23.47 -27.67 -7.14
N LEU A 1061 -24.64 -28.13 -7.59
CA LEU A 1061 -24.89 -28.39 -9.02
C LEU A 1061 -24.79 -27.13 -9.89
N LEU A 1062 -25.12 -25.96 -9.34
CA LEU A 1062 -25.03 -24.69 -10.04
C LEU A 1062 -23.58 -24.23 -10.20
N VAL A 1063 -22.78 -24.28 -9.13
CA VAL A 1063 -21.39 -23.76 -9.12
C VAL A 1063 -20.33 -24.76 -9.54
N ARG A 1064 -20.65 -26.07 -9.69
CA ARG A 1064 -19.69 -27.14 -10.05
C ARG A 1064 -18.78 -26.84 -11.24
N HIS A 1065 -19.22 -25.99 -12.18
CA HIS A 1065 -18.45 -25.63 -13.37
C HIS A 1065 -17.31 -24.64 -13.06
N ALA A 1066 -17.37 -23.97 -11.90
CA ALA A 1066 -16.41 -23.01 -11.39
C ALA A 1066 -15.55 -23.57 -10.24
N LEU A 1067 -15.68 -24.86 -9.91
CA LEU A 1067 -14.93 -25.51 -8.84
C LEU A 1067 -13.68 -26.21 -9.36
N VAL A 1068 -12.55 -25.98 -8.69
CA VAL A 1068 -11.26 -26.65 -8.90
C VAL A 1068 -10.55 -26.83 -7.56
N PRO A 1069 -9.54 -27.69 -7.47
CA PRO A 1069 -8.79 -27.84 -6.22
C PRO A 1069 -8.13 -26.54 -5.73
N PHE A 1070 -8.26 -26.24 -4.44
CA PHE A 1070 -7.61 -25.09 -3.78
C PHE A 1070 -6.96 -25.50 -2.44
N GLU A 1071 -6.07 -24.67 -1.90
CA GLU A 1071 -5.42 -24.93 -0.60
C GLU A 1071 -6.35 -24.49 0.54
N ALA A 1072 -6.95 -25.47 1.22
CA ALA A 1072 -7.79 -25.25 2.40
C ALA A 1072 -7.14 -25.80 3.66
N TRP A 1073 -7.32 -25.11 4.79
CA TRP A 1073 -6.74 -25.50 6.08
C TRP A 1073 -7.77 -26.15 6.99
N SER A 1074 -9.05 -25.87 6.78
CA SER A 1074 -10.14 -26.32 7.64
C SER A 1074 -11.43 -26.49 6.86
N MET A 1075 -12.29 -27.41 7.31
CA MET A 1075 -13.64 -27.56 6.78
C MET A 1075 -14.53 -26.31 7.00
N SER A 1076 -14.06 -25.32 7.77
CA SER A 1076 -14.67 -24.00 7.89
C SER A 1076 -14.61 -23.18 6.59
N ASP A 1077 -13.65 -23.48 5.70
CA ASP A 1077 -13.49 -22.77 4.42
C ASP A 1077 -14.68 -23.05 3.48
N TRP A 1078 -15.39 -24.17 3.68
CA TRP A 1078 -16.65 -24.50 3.02
C TRP A 1078 -17.90 -24.07 3.82
N GLY A 1079 -17.73 -23.42 4.98
CA GLY A 1079 -18.83 -23.06 5.88
C GLY A 1079 -19.53 -24.26 6.54
N ILE A 1080 -18.93 -25.46 6.51
CA ILE A 1080 -19.54 -26.70 7.01
C ILE A 1080 -19.12 -26.99 8.45
N PHE A 1081 -18.00 -26.43 8.92
CA PHE A 1081 -17.40 -26.79 10.21
C PHE A 1081 -17.10 -25.56 11.08
N ASN A 1082 -17.44 -25.66 12.35
CA ASN A 1082 -17.21 -24.63 13.34
C ASN A 1082 -15.90 -24.89 14.10
N LEU A 1083 -14.92 -23.99 13.97
CA LEU A 1083 -13.60 -24.12 14.59
C LEU A 1083 -13.65 -24.10 16.13
N THR A 1084 -14.62 -23.41 16.70
CA THR A 1084 -14.76 -23.23 18.16
C THR A 1084 -15.36 -24.46 18.82
N THR A 1085 -16.44 -24.99 18.24
CA THR A 1085 -17.12 -26.19 18.79
C THR A 1085 -16.52 -27.50 18.29
N ARG A 1086 -15.66 -27.45 17.25
CA ARG A 1086 -15.10 -28.61 16.53
C ARG A 1086 -16.19 -29.57 16.05
N ALA A 1087 -17.30 -29.02 15.58
CA ALA A 1087 -18.45 -29.78 15.09
C ALA A 1087 -18.92 -29.23 13.74
N VAL A 1088 -19.71 -30.05 13.03
CA VAL A 1088 -20.43 -29.61 11.83
C VAL A 1088 -21.43 -28.52 12.21
N GLU A 1089 -21.51 -27.46 11.39
CA GLU A 1089 -22.44 -26.34 11.59
C GLU A 1089 -23.90 -26.84 11.62
N PRO A 1090 -24.69 -26.46 12.65
CA PRO A 1090 -26.09 -26.81 12.72
C PRO A 1090 -26.84 -26.20 11.53
N ASN A 1091 -27.65 -27.02 10.84
CA ASN A 1091 -28.41 -26.71 9.62
C ASN A 1091 -27.66 -26.84 8.28
N VAL A 1092 -26.48 -27.47 8.27
CA VAL A 1092 -25.74 -27.81 7.05
C VAL A 1092 -25.76 -29.34 6.84
N ILE A 1093 -25.97 -29.78 5.59
CA ILE A 1093 -26.10 -31.22 5.21
C ILE A 1093 -27.21 -31.91 6.03
N LEU A 1094 -28.46 -31.63 5.68
CA LEU A 1094 -29.65 -32.05 6.43
C LEU A 1094 -30.31 -33.34 5.92
N GLY A 1095 -29.91 -33.84 4.76
CA GLY A 1095 -30.56 -34.96 4.10
C GLY A 1095 -29.65 -35.72 3.13
N ALA A 1096 -30.24 -36.72 2.48
CA ALA A 1096 -29.50 -37.66 1.65
C ALA A 1096 -28.93 -37.05 0.37
N ASP A 1097 -29.66 -36.10 -0.22
CA ASP A 1097 -29.26 -35.38 -1.43
C ASP A 1097 -28.15 -34.37 -1.13
N GLU A 1098 -28.23 -33.66 0.00
CA GLU A 1098 -27.17 -32.75 0.46
C GLU A 1098 -25.89 -33.50 0.81
N ALA A 1099 -26.00 -34.69 1.41
CA ALA A 1099 -24.86 -35.55 1.71
C ALA A 1099 -24.11 -35.96 0.43
N MET A 1100 -24.82 -36.37 -0.62
CA MET A 1100 -24.20 -36.72 -1.90
C MET A 1100 -23.59 -35.49 -2.59
N ALA A 1101 -24.25 -34.35 -2.54
CA ALA A 1101 -23.72 -33.10 -3.07
C ALA A 1101 -22.49 -32.61 -2.30
N ALA A 1102 -22.43 -32.81 -0.98
CA ALA A 1102 -21.25 -32.48 -0.17
C ALA A 1102 -20.05 -33.33 -0.57
N VAL A 1103 -20.24 -34.63 -0.85
CA VAL A 1103 -19.17 -35.48 -1.41
C VAL A 1103 -18.68 -34.92 -2.74
N ASP A 1104 -19.58 -34.50 -3.63
CA ASP A 1104 -19.22 -33.93 -4.93
C ASP A 1104 -18.43 -32.61 -4.78
N LEU A 1105 -18.89 -31.71 -3.90
CA LEU A 1105 -18.23 -30.45 -3.58
C LEU A 1105 -16.80 -30.68 -3.09
N LEU A 1106 -16.62 -31.56 -2.10
CA LEU A 1106 -15.31 -31.87 -1.53
C LEU A 1106 -14.41 -32.59 -2.53
N ASP A 1107 -14.97 -33.46 -3.36
CA ASP A 1107 -14.20 -34.17 -4.37
C ASP A 1107 -13.60 -33.22 -5.43
N LEU A 1108 -14.37 -32.22 -5.85
CA LEU A 1108 -13.96 -31.22 -6.84
C LEU A 1108 -12.98 -30.18 -6.28
N THR A 1109 -12.97 -29.95 -4.97
CA THR A 1109 -12.22 -28.85 -4.33
C THR A 1109 -11.01 -29.30 -3.52
N ILE A 1110 -10.95 -30.57 -3.09
CA ILE A 1110 -9.78 -31.14 -2.40
C ILE A 1110 -8.87 -31.85 -3.40
N GLY A 1111 -7.62 -31.39 -3.46
CA GLY A 1111 -6.60 -31.89 -4.39
C GLY A 1111 -6.39 -33.40 -4.36
N THR A 1112 -6.01 -33.95 -5.51
CA THR A 1112 -5.72 -35.38 -5.69
C THR A 1112 -4.23 -35.70 -5.62
N SER A 1113 -3.36 -34.70 -5.49
CA SER A 1113 -1.92 -34.89 -5.41
C SER A 1113 -1.51 -35.50 -4.05
N PRO A 1114 -0.39 -36.26 -3.99
CA PRO A 1114 0.17 -36.73 -2.72
C PRO A 1114 0.50 -35.58 -1.77
N ASP A 1115 0.80 -34.38 -2.28
CA ASP A 1115 1.11 -33.21 -1.47
C ASP A 1115 -0.12 -32.37 -1.09
N ALA A 1116 -1.33 -32.81 -1.47
CA ALA A 1116 -2.56 -32.12 -1.11
C ALA A 1116 -2.73 -32.07 0.41
N ARG A 1117 -2.93 -30.86 0.95
CA ARG A 1117 -3.18 -30.63 2.37
C ARG A 1117 -4.51 -31.25 2.77
N VAL A 1118 -4.54 -31.84 3.97
CA VAL A 1118 -5.76 -32.41 4.58
C VAL A 1118 -6.41 -31.32 5.45
N PRO A 1119 -7.62 -30.85 5.15
CA PRO A 1119 -8.30 -29.84 5.96
C PRO A 1119 -8.68 -30.39 7.34
N LEU A 1120 -8.51 -29.56 8.37
CA LEU A 1120 -8.96 -29.88 9.73
C LEU A 1120 -10.48 -30.13 9.76
N GLY A 1121 -10.91 -31.23 10.39
CA GLY A 1121 -12.32 -31.60 10.53
C GLY A 1121 -12.91 -32.38 9.36
N LEU A 1122 -12.09 -32.75 8.36
CA LEU A 1122 -12.55 -33.56 7.21
C LEU A 1122 -13.13 -34.90 7.64
N ASP A 1123 -12.50 -35.57 8.61
CA ASP A 1123 -12.97 -36.81 9.22
C ASP A 1123 -14.38 -36.66 9.82
N THR A 1124 -14.57 -35.61 10.63
CA THR A 1124 -15.82 -35.31 11.32
C THR A 1124 -16.95 -35.00 10.33
N VAL A 1125 -16.64 -34.28 9.25
CA VAL A 1125 -17.61 -33.98 8.19
C VAL A 1125 -17.96 -35.23 7.38
N LEU A 1126 -17.00 -36.09 7.06
CA LEU A 1126 -17.26 -37.34 6.34
C LEU A 1126 -18.10 -38.32 7.17
N ASP A 1127 -17.93 -38.34 8.48
CA ASP A 1127 -18.76 -39.13 9.39
C ASP A 1127 -20.20 -38.61 9.44
N HIS A 1128 -20.38 -37.28 9.50
CA HIS A 1128 -21.71 -36.66 9.42
C HIS A 1128 -22.40 -36.95 8.07
N ILE A 1129 -21.68 -36.81 6.95
CA ILE A 1129 -22.18 -37.15 5.60
C ILE A 1129 -22.66 -38.60 5.54
N ALA A 1130 -21.88 -39.54 6.08
CA ALA A 1130 -22.26 -40.96 6.11
C ALA A 1130 -23.43 -41.26 7.06
N ALA A 1131 -23.61 -40.47 8.12
CA ALA A 1131 -24.76 -40.58 9.01
C ALA A 1131 -26.06 -40.15 8.32
N GLN A 1132 -26.01 -39.10 7.49
CA GLN A 1132 -27.18 -38.64 6.72
C GLN A 1132 -27.50 -39.52 5.52
N ASN A 1133 -26.50 -40.13 4.88
CA ASN A 1133 -26.68 -41.05 3.77
C ASN A 1133 -25.67 -42.19 3.78
N SER A 1134 -26.05 -43.35 4.32
CA SER A 1134 -25.16 -44.51 4.38
C SER A 1134 -24.70 -45.03 3.01
N ALA A 1135 -25.41 -44.73 1.92
CA ALA A 1135 -25.05 -45.17 0.57
C ALA A 1135 -23.80 -44.47 0.03
N VAL A 1136 -23.41 -43.30 0.55
CA VAL A 1136 -22.19 -42.58 0.14
C VAL A 1136 -20.92 -43.39 0.43
N ARG A 1137 -20.96 -44.33 1.37
CA ARG A 1137 -19.81 -45.23 1.66
C ARG A 1137 -19.44 -46.14 0.50
N LEU A 1138 -20.37 -46.36 -0.43
CA LEU A 1138 -20.13 -47.12 -1.66
C LEU A 1138 -19.60 -46.23 -2.80
N ASP A 1139 -19.57 -44.91 -2.62
CA ASP A 1139 -19.08 -43.97 -3.64
C ASP A 1139 -17.54 -43.96 -3.66
N PRO A 1140 -16.91 -44.15 -4.82
CA PRO A 1140 -15.45 -44.07 -4.95
C PRO A 1140 -14.85 -42.73 -4.47
N ARG A 1141 -15.57 -41.62 -4.63
CA ARG A 1141 -15.15 -40.28 -4.19
C ARG A 1141 -15.08 -40.17 -2.68
N TYR A 1142 -16.08 -40.72 -1.97
CA TYR A 1142 -16.07 -40.79 -0.51
C TYR A 1142 -14.90 -41.65 0.00
N SER A 1143 -14.65 -42.79 -0.64
CA SER A 1143 -13.54 -43.67 -0.28
C SER A 1143 -12.18 -42.96 -0.42
N ARG A 1144 -12.01 -42.15 -1.48
CA ARG A 1144 -10.83 -41.30 -1.69
C ARG A 1144 -10.66 -40.28 -0.57
N LEU A 1145 -11.71 -39.52 -0.26
CA LEU A 1145 -11.67 -38.49 0.78
C LEU A 1145 -11.44 -39.08 2.18
N SER A 1146 -12.03 -40.24 2.48
CA SER A 1146 -11.81 -40.96 3.73
C SER A 1146 -10.37 -41.47 3.86
N ALA A 1147 -9.79 -42.00 2.78
CA ALA A 1147 -8.37 -42.38 2.77
C ALA A 1147 -7.44 -41.17 3.00
N LEU A 1148 -7.79 -40.02 2.42
CA LEU A 1148 -7.04 -38.77 2.61
C LEU A 1148 -7.11 -38.26 4.06
N SER A 1149 -8.28 -38.35 4.71
CA SER A 1149 -8.48 -37.92 6.11
C SER A 1149 -7.67 -38.72 7.15
N ARG A 1150 -7.14 -39.89 6.79
CA ARG A 1150 -6.35 -40.78 7.66
C ARG A 1150 -4.84 -40.57 7.56
N ARG A 1151 -4.39 -39.66 6.69
CA ARG A 1151 -2.99 -39.22 6.59
C ARG A 1151 -2.72 -38.14 7.61
#